data_AF-A0A7C3Q4A7-F1
#
_entry.id   AF-A0A7C3Q4A7-F1
#
_cell.length_a   1.000
_cell.length_b   1.000
_cell.length_c   1.000
_cell.angle_alpha   90.00
_cell.angle_beta   90.00
_cell.angle_gamma   90.00
#
_symmetry.space_group_name_H-M   'P 1'
#
loop_
_entity.id
_entity.type
_entity.pdbx_description
1 polymer ?
#
loop_
_entity_poly.entity_id
_entity_poly.type
_entity_poly.pdbx_seq_one_letter_code
_entity_poly.pdbx_strand_id
1 'polypeptide(L)'
;MSLRALAFFCFFLSGSTGLMYEVVWTRLLGSVIGNTHFSITVVVSVFMGGLALGSYLGGRWADRSPNPLRLYGLLILCVGAGCLFVPAAVMAARPLFGLLYRSYDGFPEAPPLLAVRILFSALVLLIPTTFMGATLPALSRHLAERLSNVGGTIGRLYTINTLGAVFGTSITGFFSIPALGIWGTTALAVALDVGIGLVVLAAARRVSPGAPAAEPVLPARDEPVKEPRAAPALPGMVRLSLVAFGVVGFADMLLQIAWTKALVLSIGNSTYAFSLIVTLFILGIAIGGGLVSLIVDRVKNLPLLLGALVFATAVLVLYMIPVLGEYPVIAARQFDQIESPSYPKSLWRHILLVSAVILPSTTLMGTVFPIVGRIRTQAIEKVGSAVGSAYTWNTVGSILGTLAAGFVFIPLFGRVFWTLYLGAGLSLAMALVLLLASLPLALPLRAAAALGLCAAALLPHLPFLPHEVLGSTRHYWHKSLLSLGAYAYYAGSYYTPKREVISKETYIKGVIENNTVLAYKEGIHAPVAVVQNKKGEIAMRISGKVEASLAPGGAYNTDLPHQVMAGHLPMILHPNPRDVLTLGLGGGVTLGTLTLYPVASIDSLEIAQEVIDAARDYFGEANHGALDATKVKNVRNVVGDGRNHLEYTPRSYDVITSVPSNPWIAGIGNL
;
A
#
# COMPACT_ATOMS: atom_id res chain seq x y z
N MET A 1 -31.79 -0.66 -21.44
CA MET A 1 -30.38 -1.07 -21.27
C MET A 1 -30.26 -2.56 -21.56
N SER A 2 -29.27 -3.01 -22.34
CA SER A 2 -29.06 -4.44 -22.59
C SER A 2 -28.59 -5.15 -21.31
N LEU A 3 -28.85 -6.47 -21.19
CA LEU A 3 -28.41 -7.26 -20.02
C LEU A 3 -26.88 -7.17 -19.81
N ARG A 4 -26.13 -7.14 -20.90
CA ARG A 4 -24.67 -7.00 -20.90
C ARG A 4 -24.22 -5.63 -20.38
N ALA A 5 -24.87 -4.55 -20.81
CA ALA A 5 -24.58 -3.22 -20.30
C ALA A 5 -24.94 -3.10 -18.80
N LEU A 6 -26.05 -3.74 -18.38
CA LEU A 6 -26.44 -3.82 -16.97
C LEU A 6 -25.41 -4.55 -16.12
N ALA A 7 -24.94 -5.71 -16.59
CA ALA A 7 -23.88 -6.47 -15.92
C ALA A 7 -22.62 -5.61 -15.73
N PHE A 8 -22.16 -4.91 -16.77
CA PHE A 8 -20.99 -4.03 -16.66
C PHE A 8 -21.20 -2.85 -15.72
N PHE A 9 -22.35 -2.18 -15.77
CA PHE A 9 -22.66 -1.08 -14.86
C PHE A 9 -22.74 -1.54 -13.40
N CYS A 10 -23.39 -2.68 -13.15
CA CYS A 10 -23.44 -3.28 -11.83
C CYS A 10 -22.04 -3.66 -11.33
N PHE A 11 -21.16 -4.11 -12.22
CA PHE A 11 -19.79 -4.49 -11.87
C PHE A 11 -18.88 -3.29 -11.60
N PHE A 12 -19.12 -2.17 -12.29
CA PHE A 12 -18.51 -0.88 -11.95
C PHE A 12 -18.90 -0.45 -10.53
N LEU A 13 -20.21 -0.48 -10.22
CA LEU A 13 -20.68 -0.09 -8.89
C LEU A 13 -20.19 -1.04 -7.79
N SER A 14 -20.13 -2.35 -8.04
CA SER A 14 -19.57 -3.30 -7.06
C SER A 14 -18.06 -3.11 -6.84
N GLY A 15 -17.33 -2.73 -7.90
CA GLY A 15 -15.92 -2.33 -7.77
C GLY A 15 -15.77 -1.08 -6.91
N SER A 16 -16.67 -0.11 -7.06
CA SER A 16 -16.73 1.09 -6.22
C SER A 16 -16.99 0.73 -4.77
N THR A 17 -18.07 0.00 -4.45
CA THR A 17 -18.41 -0.37 -3.07
C THR A 17 -17.31 -1.20 -2.42
N GLY A 18 -16.69 -2.14 -3.14
CA GLY A 18 -15.56 -2.93 -2.68
C GLY A 18 -14.42 -2.07 -2.10
N LEU A 19 -14.02 -1.02 -2.80
CA LEU A 19 -12.96 -0.11 -2.35
C LEU A 19 -13.45 0.95 -1.33
N MET A 20 -14.74 1.30 -1.35
CA MET A 20 -15.33 2.08 -0.25
C MET A 20 -15.15 1.32 1.08
N TYR A 21 -15.46 0.02 1.09
CA TYR A 21 -15.28 -0.82 2.28
C TYR A 21 -13.82 -0.93 2.71
N GLU A 22 -12.89 -1.14 1.78
CA GLU A 22 -11.46 -1.23 2.12
C GLU A 22 -10.97 0.06 2.82
N VAL A 23 -11.33 1.24 2.29
CA VAL A 23 -10.95 2.53 2.91
C VAL A 23 -11.64 2.75 4.27
N VAL A 24 -12.88 2.31 4.44
CA VAL A 24 -13.58 2.37 5.73
C VAL A 24 -12.94 1.42 6.75
N TRP A 25 -12.64 0.18 6.34
CA TRP A 25 -12.10 -0.86 7.22
C TRP A 25 -10.66 -0.59 7.65
N THR A 26 -9.82 -0.03 6.77
CA THR A 26 -8.47 0.41 7.14
C THR A 26 -8.50 1.45 8.26
N ARG A 27 -9.44 2.41 8.24
CA ARG A 27 -9.60 3.37 9.35
C ARG A 27 -10.17 2.73 10.61
N LEU A 28 -11.17 1.89 10.46
CA LEU A 28 -11.86 1.25 11.58
C LEU A 28 -10.96 0.25 12.32
N LEU A 29 -10.24 -0.60 11.60
CA LEU A 29 -9.27 -1.53 12.19
C LEU A 29 -7.97 -0.85 12.61
N GLY A 30 -7.61 0.29 12.00
CA GLY A 30 -6.57 1.18 12.53
C GLY A 30 -6.86 1.61 13.98
N SER A 31 -8.13 1.85 14.34
CA SER A 31 -8.49 2.17 15.74
C SER A 31 -8.40 0.98 16.71
N VAL A 32 -8.25 -0.24 16.21
CA VAL A 32 -8.14 -1.46 17.04
C VAL A 32 -6.68 -1.87 17.18
N ILE A 33 -5.97 -1.93 16.05
CA ILE A 33 -4.60 -2.42 15.97
C ILE A 33 -3.61 -1.31 16.33
N GLY A 34 -3.96 -0.05 16.07
CA GLY A 34 -3.11 1.14 16.12
C GLY A 34 -2.95 1.72 14.73
N ASN A 35 -2.82 3.04 14.59
CA ASN A 35 -2.69 3.66 13.28
C ASN A 35 -1.25 3.56 12.76
N THR A 36 -0.80 2.35 12.48
CA THR A 36 0.57 2.07 12.04
C THR A 36 0.57 1.50 10.63
N HIS A 37 1.71 1.60 9.93
CA HIS A 37 1.91 0.92 8.64
C HIS A 37 1.63 -0.59 8.74
N PHE A 38 1.84 -1.18 9.93
CA PHE A 38 1.50 -2.56 10.24
C PHE A 38 0.01 -2.86 10.02
N SER A 39 -0.88 -2.04 10.60
CA SER A 39 -2.32 -2.25 10.55
C SER A 39 -2.86 -2.19 9.13
N ILE A 40 -2.42 -1.20 8.34
CA ILE A 40 -2.80 -1.08 6.93
C ILE A 40 -2.35 -2.32 6.15
N THR A 41 -1.12 -2.77 6.37
CA THR A 41 -0.55 -3.96 5.70
C THR A 41 -1.34 -5.22 6.03
N VAL A 42 -1.73 -5.41 7.29
CA VAL A 42 -2.55 -6.55 7.73
C VAL A 42 -3.94 -6.50 7.09
N VAL A 43 -4.62 -5.36 7.11
CA VAL A 43 -5.98 -5.21 6.55
C VAL A 43 -5.97 -5.52 5.05
N VAL A 44 -5.03 -4.94 4.30
CA VAL A 44 -4.89 -5.19 2.86
C VAL A 44 -4.56 -6.66 2.59
N SER A 45 -3.65 -7.26 3.37
CA SER A 45 -3.27 -8.67 3.20
C SER A 45 -4.44 -9.62 3.44
N VAL A 46 -5.24 -9.38 4.49
CA VAL A 46 -6.45 -10.15 4.80
C VAL A 46 -7.51 -9.94 3.72
N PHE A 47 -7.73 -8.70 3.29
CA PHE A 47 -8.68 -8.36 2.25
C PHE A 47 -8.35 -9.09 0.94
N MET A 48 -7.09 -9.00 0.50
CA MET A 48 -6.58 -9.74 -0.65
C MET A 48 -6.66 -11.26 -0.43
N GLY A 49 -6.38 -11.75 0.78
CA GLY A 49 -6.49 -13.18 1.12
C GLY A 49 -7.90 -13.73 0.92
N GLY A 50 -8.91 -12.98 1.39
CA GLY A 50 -10.30 -13.32 1.14
C GLY A 50 -10.69 -13.21 -0.33
N LEU A 51 -10.23 -12.20 -1.05
CA LEU A 51 -10.43 -12.11 -2.50
C LEU A 51 -9.84 -13.33 -3.24
N ALA A 52 -8.65 -13.78 -2.85
CA ALA A 52 -7.99 -14.95 -3.42
C ALA A 52 -8.77 -16.25 -3.16
N LEU A 53 -9.22 -16.45 -1.91
CA LEU A 53 -10.05 -17.58 -1.50
C LEU A 53 -11.40 -17.56 -2.23
N GLY A 54 -12.03 -16.40 -2.26
CA GLY A 54 -13.28 -16.13 -2.94
C GLY A 54 -13.23 -16.40 -4.44
N SER A 55 -12.18 -15.95 -5.11
CA SER A 55 -11.99 -16.23 -6.54
C SER A 55 -11.77 -17.71 -6.82
N TYR A 56 -11.02 -18.41 -5.97
CA TYR A 56 -10.80 -19.84 -6.11
C TYR A 56 -12.08 -20.66 -5.93
N LEU A 57 -12.83 -20.40 -4.85
CA LEU A 57 -14.09 -21.07 -4.56
C LEU A 57 -15.20 -20.66 -5.53
N GLY A 58 -15.35 -19.36 -5.74
CA GLY A 58 -16.30 -18.74 -6.65
C GLY A 58 -16.12 -19.17 -8.10
N GLY A 59 -14.88 -19.42 -8.55
CA GLY A 59 -14.63 -20.00 -9.87
C GLY A 59 -15.28 -21.38 -10.05
N ARG A 60 -15.24 -22.22 -9.03
CA ARG A 60 -15.90 -23.54 -9.06
C ARG A 60 -17.41 -23.44 -8.95
N TRP A 61 -17.90 -22.54 -8.10
CA TRP A 61 -19.34 -22.29 -7.96
C TRP A 61 -19.93 -21.71 -9.26
N ALA A 62 -19.21 -20.82 -9.93
CA ALA A 62 -19.60 -20.24 -11.20
C ALA A 62 -19.71 -21.29 -12.30
N ASP A 63 -18.71 -22.16 -12.44
CA ASP A 63 -18.71 -23.22 -13.46
C ASP A 63 -19.83 -24.26 -13.24
N ARG A 64 -20.21 -24.52 -11.98
CA ARG A 64 -21.30 -25.44 -11.62
C ARG A 64 -22.69 -24.79 -11.62
N SER A 65 -22.76 -23.46 -11.65
CA SER A 65 -24.03 -22.76 -11.51
C SER A 65 -24.81 -22.79 -12.83
N PRO A 66 -26.08 -23.22 -12.81
CA PRO A 66 -26.95 -23.16 -14.00
C PRO A 66 -27.29 -21.72 -14.40
N ASN A 67 -27.17 -20.76 -13.47
CA ASN A 67 -27.36 -19.34 -13.74
C ASN A 67 -26.27 -18.52 -13.01
N PRO A 68 -25.10 -18.32 -13.64
CA PRO A 68 -24.00 -17.57 -13.03
C PRO A 68 -24.34 -16.09 -12.73
N LEU A 69 -25.30 -15.50 -13.46
CA LEU A 69 -25.79 -14.15 -13.17
C LEU A 69 -26.59 -14.10 -11.85
N ARG A 70 -27.43 -15.11 -11.59
CA ARG A 70 -28.12 -15.23 -10.29
C ARG A 70 -27.13 -15.42 -9.15
N LEU A 71 -26.09 -16.24 -9.37
CA LEU A 71 -25.01 -16.42 -8.39
C LEU A 71 -24.32 -15.07 -8.08
N TYR A 72 -23.97 -14.28 -9.10
CA TYR A 72 -23.41 -12.95 -8.92
C TYR A 72 -24.31 -12.05 -8.06
N GLY A 73 -25.61 -12.00 -8.35
CA GLY A 73 -26.57 -11.21 -7.55
C GLY A 73 -26.67 -11.64 -6.09
N LEU A 74 -26.67 -12.96 -5.81
CA LEU A 74 -26.67 -13.48 -4.44
C LEU A 74 -25.37 -13.15 -3.70
N LEU A 75 -24.22 -13.29 -4.37
CA LEU A 75 -22.92 -12.96 -3.78
C LEU A 75 -22.86 -11.49 -3.36
N ILE A 76 -23.35 -10.57 -4.19
CA ILE A 76 -23.41 -9.14 -3.85
C ILE A 76 -24.30 -8.87 -2.63
N LEU A 77 -25.45 -9.55 -2.49
CA LEU A 77 -26.26 -9.42 -1.27
C LEU A 77 -25.53 -9.93 -0.03
N CYS A 78 -24.79 -11.04 -0.16
CA CYS A 78 -23.96 -11.57 0.93
C CYS A 78 -22.81 -10.61 1.28
N VAL A 79 -22.23 -9.90 0.30
CA VAL A 79 -21.25 -8.84 0.52
C VAL A 79 -21.87 -7.74 1.37
N GLY A 80 -22.98 -7.14 0.94
CA GLY A 80 -23.65 -6.07 1.69
C GLY A 80 -24.01 -6.47 3.13
N ALA A 81 -24.56 -7.68 3.31
CA ALA A 81 -24.87 -8.22 4.63
C ALA A 81 -23.62 -8.42 5.51
N GLY A 82 -22.56 -9.00 4.95
CA GLY A 82 -21.29 -9.20 5.65
C GLY A 82 -20.60 -7.90 6.04
N CYS A 83 -20.60 -6.91 5.13
CA CYS A 83 -19.98 -5.61 5.35
C CYS A 83 -20.70 -4.77 6.41
N LEU A 84 -22.03 -4.90 6.54
CA LEU A 84 -22.80 -4.25 7.61
C LEU A 84 -22.39 -4.74 9.01
N PHE A 85 -21.98 -6.00 9.12
CA PHE A 85 -21.58 -6.61 10.40
C PHE A 85 -20.20 -6.15 10.89
N VAL A 86 -19.29 -5.79 9.99
CA VAL A 86 -17.88 -5.49 10.33
C VAL A 86 -17.74 -4.38 11.39
N PRO A 87 -18.35 -3.19 11.25
CA PRO A 87 -18.23 -2.15 12.27
C PRO A 87 -18.80 -2.57 13.63
N ALA A 88 -19.91 -3.31 13.65
CA ALA A 88 -20.53 -3.81 14.88
C ALA A 88 -19.62 -4.82 15.59
N ALA A 89 -19.01 -5.74 14.85
CA ALA A 89 -18.05 -6.71 15.39
C ALA A 89 -16.86 -6.02 16.06
N VAL A 90 -16.34 -4.95 15.45
CA VAL A 90 -15.21 -4.19 15.97
C VAL A 90 -15.57 -3.44 17.25
N MET A 91 -16.76 -2.84 17.33
CA MET A 91 -17.20 -2.22 18.59
C MET A 91 -17.37 -3.28 19.70
N ALA A 92 -17.95 -4.43 19.38
CA ALA A 92 -18.16 -5.52 20.33
C ALA A 92 -16.83 -6.11 20.85
N ALA A 93 -15.74 -6.00 20.09
CA ALA A 93 -14.43 -6.52 20.46
C ALA A 93 -13.60 -5.57 21.36
N ARG A 94 -14.00 -4.30 21.51
CA ARG A 94 -13.25 -3.33 22.35
C ARG A 94 -13.00 -3.79 23.79
N PRO A 95 -13.97 -4.38 24.52
CA PRO A 95 -13.73 -4.86 25.89
C PRO A 95 -12.66 -5.96 25.94
N LEU A 96 -12.63 -6.85 24.95
CA LEU A 96 -11.60 -7.89 24.83
C LEU A 96 -10.22 -7.27 24.61
N PHE A 97 -10.10 -6.29 23.73
CA PHE A 97 -8.83 -5.59 23.50
C PHE A 97 -8.35 -4.84 24.74
N GLY A 98 -9.25 -4.21 25.48
CA GLY A 98 -8.93 -3.57 26.76
C GLY A 98 -8.42 -4.57 27.81
N LEU A 99 -9.05 -5.75 27.91
CA LEU A 99 -8.60 -6.82 28.81
C LEU A 99 -7.18 -7.28 28.44
N LEU A 100 -6.94 -7.58 27.17
CA LEU A 100 -5.64 -8.06 26.71
C LEU A 100 -4.54 -7.00 26.87
N TYR A 101 -4.86 -5.73 26.61
CA TYR A 101 -3.94 -4.62 26.79
C TYR A 101 -3.45 -4.51 28.25
N ARG A 102 -4.37 -4.68 29.22
CA ARG A 102 -4.04 -4.69 30.66
C ARG A 102 -3.12 -5.86 31.03
N SER A 103 -3.30 -7.04 30.42
CA SER A 103 -2.48 -8.22 30.70
C SER A 103 -1.01 -8.06 30.30
N TYR A 104 -0.69 -7.13 29.38
CA TYR A 104 0.68 -6.83 28.94
C TYR A 104 1.21 -5.51 29.49
N ASP A 105 0.67 -5.03 30.62
CA ASP A 105 1.06 -3.79 31.31
C ASP A 105 1.06 -2.56 30.38
N GLY A 106 0.29 -2.56 29.30
CA GLY A 106 0.29 -1.45 28.34
C GLY A 106 1.45 -1.40 27.36
N PHE A 107 2.12 -2.53 27.10
CA PHE A 107 2.95 -2.71 25.89
C PHE A 107 2.04 -3.07 24.69
N PRO A 108 1.67 -2.09 23.83
CA PRO A 108 0.68 -2.27 22.76
C PRO A 108 1.17 -3.21 21.64
N GLU A 109 2.49 -3.33 21.50
CA GLU A 109 3.15 -4.11 20.45
C GLU A 109 3.60 -5.50 20.90
N ALA A 110 3.14 -5.96 22.09
CA ALA A 110 3.42 -7.32 22.53
C ALA A 110 2.97 -8.33 21.45
N PRO A 111 3.86 -9.24 20.97
CA PRO A 111 3.54 -10.14 19.86
C PRO A 111 2.24 -10.94 20.03
N PRO A 112 1.87 -11.43 21.23
CA PRO A 112 0.59 -12.12 21.42
C PRO A 112 -0.63 -11.22 21.23
N LEU A 113 -0.57 -9.97 21.70
CA LEU A 113 -1.66 -8.99 21.53
C LEU A 113 -1.85 -8.66 20.05
N LEU A 114 -0.74 -8.46 19.33
CA LEU A 114 -0.75 -8.26 17.88
C LEU A 114 -1.34 -9.48 17.15
N ALA A 115 -0.95 -10.70 17.53
CA ALA A 115 -1.47 -11.93 16.93
C ALA A 115 -3.00 -12.05 17.08
N VAL A 116 -3.54 -11.74 18.26
CA VAL A 116 -5.00 -11.76 18.50
C VAL A 116 -5.72 -10.70 17.65
N ARG A 117 -5.17 -9.48 17.58
CA ARG A 117 -5.72 -8.38 16.76
C ARG A 117 -5.72 -8.72 15.27
N ILE A 118 -4.65 -9.34 14.77
CA ILE A 118 -4.55 -9.83 13.39
C ILE A 118 -5.57 -10.93 13.13
N LEU A 119 -5.66 -11.93 14.02
CA LEU A 119 -6.60 -13.03 13.88
C LEU A 119 -8.05 -12.53 13.88
N PHE A 120 -8.40 -11.61 14.78
CA PHE A 120 -9.72 -10.98 14.79
C PHE A 120 -10.02 -10.27 13.47
N SER A 121 -9.09 -9.45 12.99
CA SER A 121 -9.23 -8.73 11.71
C SER A 121 -9.38 -9.71 10.55
N ALA A 122 -8.62 -10.80 10.55
CA ALA A 122 -8.74 -11.89 9.60
C ALA A 122 -10.13 -12.51 9.60
N LEU A 123 -10.64 -12.91 10.76
CA LEU A 123 -11.95 -13.55 10.88
C LEU A 123 -13.11 -12.65 10.44
N VAL A 124 -13.06 -11.37 10.81
CA VAL A 124 -14.13 -10.41 10.50
C VAL A 124 -14.15 -10.06 9.00
N LEU A 125 -12.98 -9.90 8.37
CA LEU A 125 -12.89 -9.48 6.98
C LEU A 125 -12.95 -10.64 5.99
N LEU A 126 -12.49 -11.84 6.34
CA LEU A 126 -12.36 -12.96 5.38
C LEU A 126 -13.71 -13.36 4.77
N ILE A 127 -14.80 -13.30 5.55
CA ILE A 127 -16.14 -13.68 5.08
C ILE A 127 -16.63 -12.74 3.96
N PRO A 128 -16.81 -11.42 4.18
CA PRO A 128 -17.30 -10.53 3.12
C PRO A 128 -16.35 -10.49 1.91
N THR A 129 -15.04 -10.53 2.15
CA THR A 129 -14.04 -10.47 1.06
C THR A 129 -13.99 -11.75 0.23
N THR A 130 -14.30 -12.92 0.82
CA THR A 130 -14.51 -14.17 0.07
C THR A 130 -15.70 -14.05 -0.88
N PHE A 131 -16.80 -13.44 -0.45
CA PHE A 131 -17.93 -13.19 -1.37
C PHE A 131 -17.57 -12.18 -2.46
N MET A 132 -16.85 -11.11 -2.13
CA MET A 132 -16.34 -10.14 -3.12
C MET A 132 -15.45 -10.84 -4.17
N GLY A 133 -14.53 -11.70 -3.73
CA GLY A 133 -13.63 -12.42 -4.63
C GLY A 133 -14.34 -13.38 -5.58
N ALA A 134 -15.51 -13.90 -5.19
CA ALA A 134 -16.29 -14.82 -6.01
C ALA A 134 -17.07 -14.13 -7.16
N THR A 135 -17.19 -12.79 -7.13
CA THR A 135 -17.99 -12.03 -8.09
C THR A 135 -17.42 -12.03 -9.51
N LEU A 136 -16.11 -11.79 -9.67
CA LEU A 136 -15.44 -11.74 -10.97
C LEU A 136 -15.53 -13.07 -11.73
N PRO A 137 -15.26 -14.25 -11.12
CA PRO A 137 -15.46 -15.53 -11.79
C PRO A 137 -16.92 -15.78 -12.21
N ALA A 138 -17.90 -15.43 -11.36
CA ALA A 138 -19.31 -15.60 -11.66
C ALA A 138 -19.75 -14.80 -12.89
N LEU A 139 -19.35 -13.52 -12.95
CA LEU A 139 -19.71 -12.65 -14.06
C LEU A 139 -18.93 -12.96 -15.34
N SER A 140 -17.66 -13.36 -15.20
CA SER A 140 -16.85 -13.84 -16.34
C SER A 140 -17.47 -15.07 -16.99
N ARG A 141 -17.96 -16.03 -16.19
CA ARG A 141 -18.64 -17.22 -16.69
C ARG A 141 -19.97 -16.91 -17.38
N HIS A 142 -20.69 -15.88 -16.95
CA HIS A 142 -21.94 -15.44 -17.59
C HIS A 142 -21.71 -14.76 -18.94
N LEU A 143 -20.73 -13.86 -19.02
CA LEU A 143 -20.50 -13.01 -20.19
C LEU A 143 -19.57 -13.61 -21.24
N ALA A 144 -18.83 -14.67 -20.90
CA ALA A 144 -18.03 -15.42 -21.84
C ALA A 144 -18.93 -16.30 -22.72
N GLU A 145 -19.18 -15.86 -23.96
CA GLU A 145 -20.02 -16.56 -24.93
C GLU A 145 -19.20 -17.53 -25.81
N ARG A 146 -17.96 -17.18 -26.17
CA ARG A 146 -17.11 -17.97 -27.08
C ARG A 146 -15.67 -18.00 -26.60
N LEU A 147 -14.99 -19.14 -26.74
CA LEU A 147 -13.55 -19.25 -26.42
C LEU A 147 -12.69 -18.20 -27.13
N SER A 148 -13.08 -17.79 -28.35
CA SER A 148 -12.39 -16.78 -29.14
C SER A 148 -12.46 -15.35 -28.61
N ASN A 149 -13.35 -15.03 -27.66
CA ASN A 149 -13.50 -13.68 -27.10
C ASN A 149 -13.36 -13.63 -25.56
N VAL A 150 -12.89 -14.71 -24.95
CA VAL A 150 -12.78 -14.83 -23.50
C VAL A 150 -11.78 -13.79 -22.95
N GLY A 151 -10.64 -13.60 -23.60
CA GLY A 151 -9.57 -12.74 -23.08
C GLY A 151 -10.02 -11.28 -23.03
N GLY A 152 -10.66 -10.82 -24.11
CA GLY A 152 -11.22 -9.48 -24.18
C GLY A 152 -12.41 -9.28 -23.25
N THR A 153 -13.17 -10.33 -22.92
CA THR A 153 -14.27 -10.26 -21.94
C THR A 153 -13.73 -10.15 -20.52
N ILE A 154 -12.77 -11.00 -20.13
CA ILE A 154 -12.08 -10.94 -18.84
C ILE A 154 -11.42 -9.57 -18.66
N GLY A 155 -10.70 -9.09 -19.68
CA GLY A 155 -10.03 -7.79 -19.63
C GLY A 155 -11.00 -6.63 -19.44
N ARG A 156 -12.10 -6.58 -20.19
CA ARG A 156 -13.13 -5.54 -20.01
C ARG A 156 -13.78 -5.58 -18.64
N LEU A 157 -14.10 -6.77 -18.12
CA LEU A 157 -14.66 -6.92 -16.78
C LEU A 157 -13.69 -6.40 -15.73
N TYR A 158 -12.42 -6.84 -15.81
CA TYR A 158 -11.38 -6.38 -14.90
C TYR A 158 -11.23 -4.85 -14.96
N THR A 159 -11.10 -4.25 -16.13
CA THR A 159 -11.01 -2.80 -16.29
C THR A 159 -12.20 -2.07 -15.70
N ILE A 160 -13.43 -2.50 -15.96
CA ILE A 160 -14.63 -1.81 -15.48
C ILE A 160 -14.75 -1.86 -13.95
N ASN A 161 -14.48 -3.02 -13.35
CA ASN A 161 -14.45 -3.14 -11.90
C ASN A 161 -13.32 -2.31 -11.28
N THR A 162 -12.15 -2.31 -11.90
CA THR A 162 -10.98 -1.54 -11.45
C THR A 162 -11.20 -0.03 -11.60
N LEU A 163 -11.91 0.44 -12.64
CA LEU A 163 -12.35 1.84 -12.73
C LEU A 163 -13.38 2.19 -11.65
N GLY A 164 -14.28 1.26 -11.35
CA GLY A 164 -15.19 1.36 -10.21
C GLY A 164 -14.43 1.54 -8.90
N ALA A 165 -13.40 0.73 -8.68
CA ALA A 165 -12.50 0.80 -7.53
C ALA A 165 -11.80 2.16 -7.40
N VAL A 166 -11.27 2.71 -8.50
CA VAL A 166 -10.70 4.07 -8.54
C VAL A 166 -11.73 5.12 -8.09
N PHE A 167 -12.95 5.03 -8.61
CA PHE A 167 -14.05 5.93 -8.26
C PHE A 167 -14.45 5.81 -6.78
N GLY A 168 -14.60 4.57 -6.28
CA GLY A 168 -14.96 4.27 -4.90
C GLY A 168 -13.93 4.78 -3.88
N THR A 169 -12.64 4.50 -4.08
CA THR A 169 -11.55 5.00 -3.22
C THR A 169 -11.52 6.53 -3.22
N SER A 170 -11.60 7.15 -4.41
CA SER A 170 -11.55 8.61 -4.55
C SER A 170 -12.71 9.29 -3.83
N ILE A 171 -13.94 8.81 -4.03
CA ILE A 171 -15.11 9.38 -3.37
C ILE A 171 -15.11 9.13 -1.87
N THR A 172 -14.61 7.98 -1.43
CA THR A 172 -14.59 7.63 0.00
C THR A 172 -13.63 8.51 0.78
N GLY A 173 -12.38 8.62 0.30
CA GLY A 173 -11.31 9.35 0.97
C GLY A 173 -11.54 10.85 1.00
N PHE A 174 -12.07 11.42 -0.11
CA PHE A 174 -12.21 12.86 -0.26
C PHE A 174 -13.59 13.41 0.13
N PHE A 175 -14.67 12.61 0.05
CA PHE A 175 -16.04 13.11 0.22
C PHE A 175 -16.89 12.32 1.22
N SER A 176 -17.00 11.00 1.07
CA SER A 176 -17.98 10.21 1.84
C SER A 176 -17.64 10.15 3.32
N ILE A 177 -16.37 9.85 3.68
CA ILE A 177 -16.00 9.80 5.10
C ILE A 177 -16.07 11.19 5.74
N PRO A 178 -15.56 12.28 5.13
CA PRO A 178 -15.73 13.62 5.67
C PRO A 178 -17.20 14.04 5.86
N ALA A 179 -18.11 13.68 4.94
CA ALA A 179 -19.50 14.12 4.98
C ALA A 179 -20.43 13.22 5.81
N LEU A 180 -20.26 11.91 5.73
CA LEU A 180 -21.17 10.90 6.30
C LEU A 180 -20.56 10.13 7.48
N GLY A 181 -19.27 10.32 7.75
CA GLY A 181 -18.52 9.50 8.69
C GLY A 181 -18.37 8.02 8.25
N ILE A 182 -17.78 7.20 9.13
CA ILE A 182 -17.52 5.78 8.89
C ILE A 182 -18.83 4.99 8.73
N TRP A 183 -19.79 5.19 9.64
CA TRP A 183 -21.07 4.48 9.62
C TRP A 183 -21.94 4.86 8.43
N GLY A 184 -22.08 6.15 8.13
CA GLY A 184 -22.88 6.61 6.99
C GLY A 184 -22.28 6.18 5.65
N THR A 185 -20.95 6.18 5.53
CA THR A 185 -20.27 5.64 4.33
C THR A 185 -20.51 4.13 4.18
N THR A 186 -20.46 3.38 5.28
CA THR A 186 -20.75 1.93 5.26
C THR A 186 -22.19 1.68 4.83
N ALA A 187 -23.15 2.41 5.41
CA ALA A 187 -24.57 2.26 5.06
C ALA A 187 -24.85 2.59 3.59
N LEU A 188 -24.19 3.63 3.04
CA LEU A 188 -24.28 3.97 1.62
C LEU A 188 -23.77 2.82 0.73
N ALA A 189 -22.59 2.27 1.04
CA ALA A 189 -22.03 1.16 0.28
C ALA A 189 -22.92 -0.10 0.34
N VAL A 190 -23.46 -0.41 1.52
CA VAL A 190 -24.39 -1.54 1.71
C VAL A 190 -25.69 -1.33 0.92
N ALA A 191 -26.25 -0.12 0.93
CA ALA A 191 -27.44 0.20 0.15
C ALA A 191 -27.21 0.04 -1.36
N LEU A 192 -26.03 0.44 -1.85
CA LEU A 192 -25.63 0.22 -3.24
C LEU A 192 -25.52 -1.27 -3.58
N ASP A 193 -24.85 -2.08 -2.74
CA ASP A 193 -24.76 -3.52 -2.95
C ASP A 193 -26.13 -4.20 -2.93
N VAL A 194 -27.00 -3.87 -1.98
CA VAL A 194 -28.37 -4.40 -1.93
C VAL A 194 -29.12 -4.03 -3.21
N GLY A 195 -29.01 -2.78 -3.66
CA GLY A 195 -29.59 -2.32 -4.93
C GLY A 195 -29.08 -3.13 -6.13
N ILE A 196 -27.76 -3.31 -6.25
CA ILE A 196 -27.13 -4.10 -7.31
C ILE A 196 -27.64 -5.55 -7.28
N GLY A 197 -27.60 -6.18 -6.10
CA GLY A 197 -28.03 -7.56 -5.91
C GLY A 197 -29.49 -7.77 -6.33
N LEU A 198 -30.40 -6.90 -5.89
CA LEU A 198 -31.82 -6.98 -6.26
C LEU A 198 -32.05 -6.76 -7.76
N VAL A 199 -31.39 -5.77 -8.37
CA VAL A 199 -31.51 -5.49 -9.81
C VAL A 199 -30.98 -6.65 -10.65
N VAL A 200 -29.84 -7.23 -10.28
CA VAL A 200 -29.25 -8.39 -10.94
C VAL A 200 -30.14 -9.61 -10.79
N LEU A 201 -30.70 -9.87 -9.61
CA LEU A 201 -31.61 -10.99 -9.38
C LEU A 201 -32.90 -10.85 -10.20
N ALA A 202 -33.46 -9.63 -10.30
CA ALA A 202 -34.61 -9.35 -11.14
C ALA A 202 -34.29 -9.58 -12.63
N ALA A 203 -33.11 -9.17 -13.09
CA ALA A 203 -32.64 -9.41 -14.45
C ALA A 203 -32.39 -10.91 -14.72
N ALA A 204 -31.84 -11.64 -13.75
CA ALA A 204 -31.54 -13.06 -13.86
C ALA A 204 -32.80 -13.93 -14.00
N ARG A 205 -33.98 -13.46 -13.53
CA ARG A 205 -35.27 -14.14 -13.75
C ARG A 205 -35.71 -14.14 -15.21
N ARG A 206 -35.25 -13.18 -16.01
CA ARG A 206 -35.56 -13.06 -17.44
C ARG A 206 -34.66 -13.92 -18.32
N VAL A 207 -33.57 -14.45 -17.74
CA VAL A 207 -32.67 -15.38 -18.39
C VAL A 207 -33.17 -16.78 -18.04
N SER A 208 -33.78 -17.48 -19.01
CA SER A 208 -34.10 -18.90 -18.83
C SER A 208 -32.83 -19.63 -18.38
N PRO A 209 -32.89 -20.47 -17.33
CA PRO A 209 -31.77 -21.32 -17.00
C PRO A 209 -31.41 -22.05 -18.29
N GLY A 210 -30.19 -21.85 -18.78
CA GLY A 210 -29.73 -22.59 -19.93
C GLY A 210 -29.96 -24.05 -19.61
N ALA A 211 -30.79 -24.72 -20.43
CA ALA A 211 -30.86 -26.17 -20.36
C ALA A 211 -29.41 -26.66 -20.34
N PRO A 212 -29.04 -27.60 -19.44
CA PRO A 212 -27.75 -28.26 -19.58
C PRO A 212 -27.66 -28.67 -21.03
N ALA A 213 -26.59 -28.30 -21.72
CA ALA A 213 -26.40 -28.63 -23.12
C ALA A 213 -26.78 -30.10 -23.26
N ALA A 214 -27.91 -30.38 -23.91
CA ALA A 214 -28.31 -31.73 -24.18
C ALA A 214 -27.13 -32.29 -24.96
N GLU A 215 -26.41 -33.23 -24.35
CA GLU A 215 -25.48 -34.05 -25.11
C GLU A 215 -26.26 -34.50 -26.35
N PRO A 216 -25.69 -34.37 -27.57
CA PRO A 216 -26.14 -35.27 -28.60
C PRO A 216 -25.91 -36.65 -28.00
N VAL A 217 -27.01 -37.34 -27.65
CA VAL A 217 -26.99 -38.76 -27.31
C VAL A 217 -26.52 -39.44 -28.59
N LEU A 218 -25.20 -39.51 -28.76
CA LEU A 218 -24.58 -40.50 -29.61
C LEU A 218 -25.01 -41.85 -29.02
N PRO A 219 -25.53 -42.77 -29.83
CA PRO A 219 -25.98 -44.05 -29.35
C PRO A 219 -24.86 -44.70 -28.54
N ALA A 220 -25.20 -45.09 -27.30
CA ALA A 220 -24.28 -45.70 -26.35
C ALA A 220 -23.52 -46.84 -27.03
N ARG A 221 -22.21 -46.65 -27.21
CA ARG A 221 -21.28 -47.77 -27.36
C ARG A 221 -20.86 -48.16 -25.96
N ASP A 222 -21.17 -49.39 -25.58
CA ASP A 222 -20.68 -50.05 -24.38
C ASP A 222 -19.14 -50.06 -24.39
N GLU A 223 -18.52 -49.00 -23.90
CA GLU A 223 -17.14 -49.05 -23.45
C GLU A 223 -17.11 -49.02 -21.92
N PRO A 224 -16.29 -49.87 -21.27
CA PRO A 224 -16.24 -49.99 -19.83
C PRO A 224 -15.85 -48.65 -19.19
N VAL A 225 -16.63 -48.25 -18.19
CA VAL A 225 -16.41 -47.07 -17.35
C VAL A 225 -15.01 -47.13 -16.75
N LYS A 226 -14.06 -46.41 -17.35
CA LYS A 226 -12.75 -46.16 -16.73
C LYS A 226 -12.98 -45.28 -15.51
N GLU A 227 -12.45 -45.74 -14.37
CA GLU A 227 -12.30 -45.00 -13.11
C GLU A 227 -11.92 -43.53 -13.33
N PRO A 228 -12.22 -42.61 -12.39
CA PRO A 228 -11.94 -41.19 -12.53
C PRO A 228 -10.43 -40.97 -12.69
N ARG A 229 -10.00 -40.90 -13.96
CA ARG A 229 -8.64 -40.55 -14.36
C ARG A 229 -8.32 -39.22 -13.70
N ALA A 230 -7.24 -39.19 -12.91
CA ALA A 230 -6.66 -37.97 -12.38
C ALA A 230 -6.69 -36.88 -13.47
N ALA A 231 -7.19 -35.70 -13.13
CA ALA A 231 -7.36 -34.60 -14.08
C ALA A 231 -6.07 -34.45 -14.91
N PRO A 232 -6.15 -34.40 -16.25
CA PRO A 232 -4.96 -34.34 -17.08
C PRO A 232 -4.08 -33.18 -16.63
N ALA A 233 -2.78 -33.44 -16.46
CA ALA A 233 -1.83 -32.45 -16.02
C ALA A 233 -1.89 -31.21 -16.93
N LEU A 234 -1.99 -30.02 -16.33
CA LEU A 234 -1.99 -28.76 -17.10
C LEU A 234 -0.74 -28.68 -18.00
N PRO A 235 -0.86 -28.19 -19.25
CA PRO A 235 0.28 -27.97 -20.12
C PRO A 235 1.36 -27.13 -19.42
N GLY A 236 2.64 -27.46 -19.64
CA GLY A 236 3.76 -26.81 -18.95
C GLY A 236 3.75 -25.28 -19.06
N MET A 237 3.37 -24.73 -20.21
CA MET A 237 3.26 -23.28 -20.42
C MET A 237 2.13 -22.64 -19.60
N VAL A 238 1.00 -23.31 -19.41
CA VAL A 238 -0.09 -22.78 -18.57
C VAL A 238 0.37 -22.69 -17.11
N ARG A 239 1.07 -23.72 -16.61
CA ARG A 239 1.64 -23.71 -15.26
C ARG A 239 2.69 -22.60 -15.11
N LEU A 240 3.57 -22.46 -16.10
CA LEU A 240 4.58 -21.41 -16.10
C LEU A 240 3.95 -20.02 -16.08
N SER A 241 2.93 -19.76 -16.89
CA SER A 241 2.23 -18.46 -16.89
C SER A 241 1.52 -18.16 -15.55
N LEU A 242 0.99 -19.17 -14.85
CA LEU A 242 0.40 -18.99 -13.52
C LEU A 242 1.46 -18.68 -12.45
N VAL A 243 2.58 -19.42 -12.45
CA VAL A 243 3.70 -19.16 -11.53
C VAL A 243 4.28 -17.78 -11.81
N ALA A 244 4.48 -17.44 -13.09
CA ALA A 244 4.94 -16.12 -13.50
C ALA A 244 3.98 -15.03 -13.01
N PHE A 245 2.67 -15.25 -13.09
CA PHE A 245 1.69 -14.29 -12.61
C PHE A 245 1.77 -14.08 -11.09
N GLY A 246 2.01 -15.15 -10.32
CA GLY A 246 2.27 -15.03 -8.88
C GLY A 246 3.58 -14.28 -8.57
N VAL A 247 4.68 -14.59 -9.26
CA VAL A 247 5.97 -13.91 -9.03
C VAL A 247 5.93 -12.44 -9.45
N VAL A 248 5.27 -12.13 -10.58
CA VAL A 248 5.06 -10.74 -11.01
C VAL A 248 4.14 -10.03 -10.03
N GLY A 249 3.05 -10.65 -9.55
CA GLY A 249 2.19 -10.07 -8.51
C GLY A 249 2.93 -9.78 -7.21
N PHE A 250 3.90 -10.61 -6.82
CA PHE A 250 4.82 -10.37 -5.71
C PHE A 250 5.70 -9.15 -5.96
N ALA A 251 6.34 -9.09 -7.13
CA ALA A 251 7.20 -7.99 -7.52
C ALA A 251 6.43 -6.65 -7.63
N ASP A 252 5.22 -6.67 -8.18
CA ASP A 252 4.36 -5.49 -8.33
C ASP A 252 3.99 -4.90 -6.96
N MET A 253 3.71 -5.73 -5.94
CA MET A 253 3.47 -5.24 -4.58
C MET A 253 4.73 -4.76 -3.87
N LEU A 254 5.89 -5.39 -4.10
CA LEU A 254 7.16 -4.84 -3.62
C LEU A 254 7.38 -3.42 -4.16
N LEU A 255 7.19 -3.25 -5.47
CA LEU A 255 7.33 -1.97 -6.14
C LEU A 255 6.33 -0.95 -5.61
N GLN A 256 5.06 -1.33 -5.45
CA GLN A 256 4.02 -0.43 -4.93
C GLN A 256 4.37 0.13 -3.54
N ILE A 257 4.81 -0.73 -2.61
CA ILE A 257 5.16 -0.28 -1.24
C ILE A 257 6.41 0.59 -1.25
N ALA A 258 7.45 0.17 -1.98
CA ALA A 258 8.68 0.93 -2.06
C ALA A 258 8.48 2.29 -2.76
N TRP A 259 7.66 2.37 -3.82
CA TRP A 259 7.27 3.64 -4.44
C TRP A 259 6.51 4.54 -3.47
N THR A 260 5.57 3.96 -2.71
CA THR A 260 4.80 4.72 -1.72
C THR A 260 5.73 5.35 -0.69
N LYS A 261 6.68 4.57 -0.13
CA LYS A 261 7.68 5.12 0.80
C LYS A 261 8.57 6.21 0.16
N ALA A 262 9.01 6.02 -1.07
CA ALA A 262 9.86 7.00 -1.76
C ALA A 262 9.13 8.33 -2.04
N LEU A 263 7.86 8.28 -2.44
CA LEU A 263 7.10 9.45 -2.85
C LEU A 263 6.49 10.22 -1.67
N VAL A 264 6.11 9.54 -0.59
CA VAL A 264 5.50 10.18 0.59
C VAL A 264 6.46 11.17 1.25
N LEU A 265 7.78 10.95 1.17
CA LEU A 265 8.79 11.91 1.66
C LEU A 265 8.64 13.30 1.02
N SER A 266 8.25 13.35 -0.25
CA SER A 266 8.20 14.57 -1.05
C SER A 266 6.79 15.16 -1.21
N ILE A 267 5.74 14.33 -1.18
CA ILE A 267 4.34 14.80 -1.23
C ILE A 267 3.87 15.21 0.17
N GLY A 268 4.52 14.68 1.22
CA GLY A 268 4.13 14.81 2.61
C GLY A 268 3.28 13.64 3.09
N ASN A 269 3.49 13.25 4.34
CA ASN A 269 2.74 12.17 4.99
C ASN A 269 1.30 12.63 5.28
N SER A 270 0.39 12.42 4.32
CA SER A 270 -1.02 12.78 4.44
C SER A 270 -1.91 11.66 3.91
N THR A 271 -3.16 11.64 4.38
CA THR A 271 -4.19 10.72 3.86
C THR A 271 -4.43 10.90 2.37
N TYR A 272 -4.19 12.10 1.84
CA TYR A 272 -4.34 12.42 0.43
C TYR A 272 -3.21 11.83 -0.43
N ALA A 273 -1.96 11.88 0.04
CA ALA A 273 -0.81 11.32 -0.68
C ALA A 273 -0.94 9.81 -0.88
N PHE A 274 -1.33 9.08 0.17
CA PHE A 274 -1.59 7.64 0.08
C PHE A 274 -2.73 7.33 -0.89
N SER A 275 -3.88 8.03 -0.74
CA SER A 275 -5.04 7.84 -1.61
C SER A 275 -4.72 8.15 -3.08
N LEU A 276 -3.86 9.13 -3.34
CA LEU A 276 -3.41 9.50 -4.68
C LEU A 276 -2.58 8.38 -5.32
N ILE A 277 -1.57 7.88 -4.61
CA ILE A 277 -0.65 6.85 -5.14
C ILE A 277 -1.44 5.58 -5.46
N VAL A 278 -2.31 5.13 -4.55
CA VAL A 278 -3.16 3.95 -4.76
C VAL A 278 -4.12 4.16 -5.94
N THR A 279 -4.77 5.32 -6.01
CA THR A 279 -5.67 5.68 -7.12
C THR A 279 -4.97 5.62 -8.48
N LEU A 280 -3.77 6.21 -8.59
CA LEU A 280 -3.00 6.20 -9.84
C LEU A 280 -2.52 4.79 -10.21
N PHE A 281 -2.10 4.00 -9.22
CA PHE A 281 -1.67 2.62 -9.44
C PHE A 281 -2.80 1.75 -10.00
N ILE A 282 -3.97 1.82 -9.38
CA ILE A 282 -5.18 1.09 -9.81
C ILE A 282 -5.66 1.60 -11.18
N LEU A 283 -5.58 2.92 -11.43
CA LEU A 283 -5.93 3.51 -12.72
C LEU A 283 -5.03 2.98 -13.85
N GLY A 284 -3.71 2.92 -13.64
CA GLY A 284 -2.78 2.33 -14.59
C GLY A 284 -3.15 0.88 -14.92
N ILE A 285 -3.41 0.07 -13.89
CA ILE A 285 -3.85 -1.32 -14.06
C ILE A 285 -5.13 -1.41 -14.91
N ALA A 286 -6.11 -0.53 -14.65
CA ALA A 286 -7.35 -0.49 -15.42
C ALA A 286 -7.13 -0.17 -16.90
N ILE A 287 -6.30 0.84 -17.19
CA ILE A 287 -5.93 1.26 -18.54
C ILE A 287 -5.24 0.10 -19.26
N GLY A 288 -4.25 -0.54 -18.62
CA GLY A 288 -3.52 -1.68 -19.14
C GLY A 288 -4.40 -2.86 -19.53
N GLY A 289 -5.28 -3.26 -18.60
CA GLY A 289 -6.25 -4.32 -18.83
C GLY A 289 -7.19 -4.00 -19.99
N GLY A 290 -7.55 -2.73 -20.14
CA GLY A 290 -8.46 -2.25 -21.18
C GLY A 290 -7.79 -2.29 -22.56
N LEU A 291 -6.58 -1.76 -22.66
CA LEU A 291 -5.79 -1.75 -23.90
C LEU A 291 -5.51 -3.18 -24.38
N VAL A 292 -5.06 -4.07 -23.49
CA VAL A 292 -4.75 -5.45 -23.89
C VAL A 292 -6.01 -6.23 -24.27
N SER A 293 -7.17 -5.91 -23.68
CA SER A 293 -8.44 -6.56 -24.01
C SER A 293 -8.86 -6.42 -25.47
N LEU A 294 -8.35 -5.39 -26.17
CA LEU A 294 -8.61 -5.13 -27.59
C LEU A 294 -7.80 -6.04 -28.52
N ILE A 295 -6.64 -6.53 -28.05
CA ILE A 295 -5.67 -7.26 -28.88
C ILE A 295 -5.50 -8.72 -28.45
N VAL A 296 -5.75 -9.07 -27.18
CA VAL A 296 -5.41 -10.37 -26.59
C VAL A 296 -5.96 -11.55 -27.37
N ASP A 297 -7.20 -11.47 -27.86
CA ASP A 297 -7.83 -12.56 -28.61
C ASP A 297 -7.35 -12.67 -30.06
N ARG A 298 -6.61 -11.67 -30.58
CA ARG A 298 -6.04 -11.67 -31.94
C ARG A 298 -4.62 -12.23 -32.00
N VAL A 299 -3.95 -12.36 -30.86
CA VAL A 299 -2.54 -12.74 -30.78
C VAL A 299 -2.41 -14.26 -30.73
N LYS A 300 -1.59 -14.82 -31.64
CA LYS A 300 -1.37 -16.27 -31.74
C LYS A 300 -0.51 -16.83 -30.59
N ASN A 301 0.55 -16.13 -30.20
CA ASN A 301 1.48 -16.56 -29.16
C ASN A 301 1.35 -15.68 -27.91
N LEU A 302 0.40 -16.01 -27.05
CA LEU A 302 0.12 -15.29 -25.81
C LEU A 302 1.25 -15.38 -24.77
N PRO A 303 1.92 -16.54 -24.55
CA PRO A 303 3.08 -16.60 -23.66
C PRO A 303 4.22 -15.67 -24.08
N LEU A 304 4.47 -15.52 -25.38
CA LEU A 304 5.46 -14.58 -25.90
C LEU A 304 5.06 -13.12 -25.62
N LEU A 305 3.79 -12.76 -25.88
CA LEU A 305 3.26 -11.43 -25.56
C LEU A 305 3.39 -11.13 -24.06
N LEU A 306 3.05 -12.10 -23.20
CA LEU A 306 3.18 -11.99 -21.75
C LEU A 306 4.65 -11.71 -21.36
N GLY A 307 5.58 -12.53 -21.86
CA GLY A 307 7.01 -12.34 -21.58
C GLY A 307 7.53 -10.97 -22.05
N ALA A 308 7.10 -10.50 -23.23
CA ALA A 308 7.51 -9.21 -23.77
C ALA A 308 6.98 -8.03 -22.93
N LEU A 309 5.73 -8.09 -22.48
CA LEU A 309 5.13 -7.03 -21.65
C LEU A 309 5.70 -7.01 -20.23
N VAL A 310 5.99 -8.17 -19.64
CA VAL A 310 6.68 -8.25 -18.34
C VAL A 310 8.13 -7.74 -18.47
N PHE A 311 8.82 -8.04 -19.59
CA PHE A 311 10.14 -7.49 -19.88
C PHE A 311 10.11 -5.97 -19.98
N ALA A 312 9.17 -5.42 -20.78
CA ALA A 312 8.97 -3.99 -20.91
C ALA A 312 8.66 -3.32 -19.57
N THR A 313 7.85 -3.97 -18.72
CA THR A 313 7.58 -3.51 -17.35
C THR A 313 8.85 -3.41 -16.53
N ALA A 314 9.66 -4.48 -16.50
CA ALA A 314 10.90 -4.53 -15.73
C ALA A 314 11.91 -3.45 -16.18
N VAL A 315 12.10 -3.30 -17.50
CA VAL A 315 12.96 -2.27 -18.08
C VAL A 315 12.48 -0.87 -17.70
N LEU A 316 11.19 -0.60 -17.86
CA LEU A 316 10.61 0.71 -17.55
C LEU A 316 10.74 1.04 -16.06
N VAL A 317 10.53 0.07 -15.18
CA VAL A 317 10.74 0.24 -13.73
C VAL A 317 12.20 0.57 -13.42
N LEU A 318 13.17 -0.13 -14.02
CA LEU A 318 14.60 0.17 -13.83
C LEU A 318 14.92 1.63 -14.17
N TYR A 319 14.39 2.14 -15.29
CA TYR A 319 14.57 3.55 -15.69
C TYR A 319 13.84 4.56 -14.80
N MET A 320 12.79 4.17 -14.09
CA MET A 320 12.06 5.06 -13.17
C MET A 320 12.74 5.16 -11.80
N ILE A 321 13.58 4.20 -11.39
CA ILE A 321 14.27 4.22 -10.09
C ILE A 321 15.14 5.49 -9.89
N PRO A 322 15.95 5.94 -10.86
CA PRO A 322 16.71 7.17 -10.74
C PRO A 322 15.81 8.40 -10.63
N VAL A 323 14.74 8.46 -11.43
CA VAL A 323 13.77 9.56 -11.44
C VAL A 323 13.10 9.70 -10.07
N LEU A 324 12.75 8.58 -9.44
CA LEU A 324 12.23 8.54 -8.08
C LEU A 324 13.23 9.05 -7.05
N GLY A 325 14.51 8.68 -7.18
CA GLY A 325 15.58 9.17 -6.29
C GLY A 325 15.84 10.67 -6.42
N GLU A 326 15.51 11.28 -7.56
CA GLU A 326 15.58 12.73 -7.79
C GLU A 326 14.28 13.48 -7.46
N TYR A 327 13.19 12.76 -7.25
CA TYR A 327 11.86 13.34 -7.03
C TYR A 327 11.81 14.39 -5.90
N PRO A 328 12.45 14.20 -4.73
CA PRO A 328 12.49 15.24 -3.69
C PRO A 328 13.03 16.58 -4.20
N VAL A 329 14.09 16.55 -5.02
CA VAL A 329 14.68 17.75 -5.61
C VAL A 329 13.78 18.36 -6.68
N ILE A 330 13.11 17.52 -7.48
CA ILE A 330 12.15 17.98 -8.49
C ILE A 330 10.97 18.68 -7.82
N ALA A 331 10.41 18.08 -6.77
CA ALA A 331 9.31 18.62 -5.98
C ALA A 331 9.71 19.93 -5.29
N ALA A 332 10.92 20.00 -4.71
CA ALA A 332 11.47 21.19 -4.06
C ALA A 332 11.41 22.43 -4.95
N ARG A 333 11.92 22.33 -6.17
CA ARG A 333 12.05 23.45 -7.10
C ARG A 333 10.70 23.97 -7.60
N GLN A 334 9.63 23.17 -7.47
CA GLN A 334 8.30 23.64 -7.86
C GLN A 334 7.80 24.75 -6.94
N PHE A 335 8.18 24.76 -5.66
CA PHE A 335 7.74 25.78 -4.71
C PHE A 335 8.43 27.13 -4.94
N ASP A 336 9.71 27.11 -5.35
CA ASP A 336 10.47 28.31 -5.70
C ASP A 336 9.90 29.06 -6.92
N GLN A 337 9.13 28.37 -7.76
CA GLN A 337 8.55 28.91 -9.01
C GLN A 337 7.11 29.42 -8.87
N ILE A 338 6.51 29.37 -7.66
CA ILE A 338 5.11 29.74 -7.47
C ILE A 338 5.01 31.11 -6.81
N GLU A 339 4.47 32.10 -7.53
CA GLU A 339 4.23 33.45 -7.00
C GLU A 339 3.09 33.54 -5.99
N SER A 340 2.20 32.55 -5.95
CA SER A 340 1.09 32.47 -5.00
C SER A 340 0.83 31.01 -4.63
N PRO A 341 1.51 30.47 -3.59
CA PRO A 341 1.36 29.08 -3.18
C PRO A 341 -0.10 28.80 -2.81
N SER A 342 -0.77 27.97 -3.61
CA SER A 342 -2.09 27.44 -3.27
C SER A 342 -2.04 25.92 -3.19
N TYR A 343 -2.63 25.37 -2.14
CA TYR A 343 -2.67 23.93 -1.91
C TYR A 343 -3.25 23.15 -3.11
N PRO A 344 -4.36 23.57 -3.74
CA PRO A 344 -4.88 22.87 -4.92
C PRO A 344 -3.92 22.87 -6.12
N LYS A 345 -3.24 23.99 -6.41
CA LYS A 345 -2.27 24.07 -7.52
C LYS A 345 -1.07 23.17 -7.26
N SER A 346 -0.59 23.13 -6.02
CA SER A 346 0.49 22.22 -5.61
C SER A 346 0.06 20.77 -5.76
N LEU A 347 -1.13 20.41 -5.28
CA LEU A 347 -1.67 19.06 -5.39
C LEU A 347 -1.76 18.60 -6.86
N TRP A 348 -2.33 19.42 -7.76
CA TRP A 348 -2.42 19.08 -9.19
C TRP A 348 -1.06 18.81 -9.85
N ARG A 349 -0.02 19.56 -9.47
CA ARG A 349 1.34 19.31 -9.98
C ARG A 349 1.93 18.00 -9.46
N HIS A 350 1.72 17.68 -8.18
CA HIS A 350 2.10 16.38 -7.63
C HIS A 350 1.37 15.24 -8.36
N ILE A 351 0.07 15.38 -8.62
CA ILE A 351 -0.71 14.42 -9.41
C ILE A 351 -0.05 14.18 -10.78
N LEU A 352 0.26 15.25 -11.53
CA LEU A 352 0.85 15.13 -12.86
C LEU A 352 2.23 14.47 -12.84
N LEU A 353 3.12 14.87 -11.92
CA LEU A 353 4.45 14.29 -11.82
C LEU A 353 4.43 12.83 -11.38
N VAL A 354 3.66 12.50 -10.34
CA VAL A 354 3.53 11.12 -9.86
C VAL A 354 2.89 10.24 -10.93
N SER A 355 1.91 10.77 -11.67
CA SER A 355 1.30 10.09 -12.82
C SER A 355 2.34 9.77 -13.88
N ALA A 356 3.22 10.72 -14.23
CA ALA A 356 4.27 10.51 -15.22
C ALA A 356 5.27 9.42 -14.81
N VAL A 357 5.48 9.22 -13.51
CA VAL A 357 6.40 8.21 -12.98
C VAL A 357 5.74 6.83 -12.85
N ILE A 358 4.50 6.76 -12.35
CA ILE A 358 3.84 5.50 -11.99
C ILE A 358 2.98 4.92 -13.13
N LEU A 359 2.23 5.76 -13.86
CA LEU A 359 1.25 5.26 -14.84
C LEU A 359 1.87 4.42 -15.96
N PRO A 360 3.05 4.74 -16.51
CA PRO A 360 3.63 3.95 -17.58
C PRO A 360 3.87 2.48 -17.17
N SER A 361 4.50 2.25 -16.02
CA SER A 361 4.79 0.90 -15.50
C SER A 361 3.53 0.16 -15.09
N THR A 362 2.62 0.84 -14.38
CA THR A 362 1.37 0.22 -13.91
C THR A 362 0.39 -0.10 -15.04
N THR A 363 0.43 0.65 -16.13
CA THR A 363 -0.29 0.31 -17.37
C THR A 363 0.19 -1.01 -17.95
N LEU A 364 1.50 -1.28 -17.95
CA LEU A 364 2.00 -2.58 -18.41
C LEU A 364 1.66 -3.70 -17.43
N MET A 365 1.74 -3.46 -16.11
CA MET A 365 1.31 -4.43 -15.08
C MET A 365 -0.15 -4.87 -15.28
N GLY A 366 -1.05 -3.93 -15.60
CA GLY A 366 -2.46 -4.20 -15.87
C GLY A 366 -2.74 -5.15 -17.03
N THR A 367 -1.78 -5.36 -17.93
CA THR A 367 -1.94 -6.24 -19.09
C THR A 367 -1.84 -7.73 -18.76
N VAL A 368 -1.23 -8.06 -17.62
CA VAL A 368 -0.84 -9.44 -17.27
C VAL A 368 -2.07 -10.32 -17.00
N PHE A 369 -3.03 -9.81 -16.21
CA PHE A 369 -4.21 -10.59 -15.80
C PHE A 369 -5.06 -11.08 -16.98
N PRO A 370 -5.46 -10.22 -17.95
CA PRO A 370 -6.26 -10.69 -19.08
C PRO A 370 -5.54 -11.71 -19.97
N ILE A 371 -4.22 -11.58 -20.14
CA ILE A 371 -3.41 -12.54 -20.90
C ILE A 371 -3.37 -13.89 -20.19
N VAL A 372 -3.03 -13.91 -18.90
CA VAL A 372 -2.95 -15.15 -18.11
C VAL A 372 -4.33 -15.81 -18.00
N GLY A 373 -5.40 -15.03 -17.81
CA GLY A 373 -6.77 -15.51 -17.83
C GLY A 373 -7.13 -16.19 -19.16
N ARG A 374 -6.70 -15.62 -20.29
CA ARG A 374 -6.91 -16.21 -21.62
C ARG A 374 -6.10 -17.49 -21.82
N ILE A 375 -4.82 -17.50 -21.43
CA ILE A 375 -3.93 -18.68 -21.50
C ILE A 375 -4.51 -19.82 -20.64
N ARG A 376 -5.03 -19.50 -19.45
CA ARG A 376 -5.60 -20.48 -18.52
C ARG A 376 -6.94 -21.03 -18.98
N THR A 377 -7.72 -20.27 -19.72
CA THR A 377 -9.04 -20.70 -20.21
C THR A 377 -8.90 -21.58 -21.45
N GLN A 378 -8.98 -22.89 -21.25
CA GLN A 378 -8.90 -23.91 -22.30
C GLN A 378 -10.29 -24.44 -22.74
N ALA A 379 -11.32 -24.24 -21.91
CA ALA A 379 -12.69 -24.66 -22.20
C ALA A 379 -13.68 -23.59 -21.71
N ILE A 380 -14.76 -23.35 -22.46
CA ILE A 380 -15.76 -22.31 -22.14
C ILE A 380 -16.48 -22.59 -20.81
N GLU A 381 -16.69 -23.86 -20.50
CA GLU A 381 -17.31 -24.32 -19.25
C GLU A 381 -16.43 -24.10 -18.02
N LYS A 382 -15.12 -23.88 -18.22
CA LYS A 382 -14.12 -23.69 -17.17
C LYS A 382 -13.65 -22.24 -17.04
N VAL A 383 -14.36 -21.28 -17.63
CA VAL A 383 -13.99 -19.85 -17.55
C VAL A 383 -13.94 -19.38 -16.09
N GLY A 384 -14.90 -19.77 -15.26
CA GLY A 384 -14.95 -19.37 -13.85
C GLY A 384 -13.74 -19.88 -13.09
N SER A 385 -13.45 -21.18 -13.14
CA SER A 385 -12.27 -21.74 -12.46
C SER A 385 -10.94 -21.26 -13.05
N ALA A 386 -10.88 -20.98 -14.36
CA ALA A 386 -9.70 -20.41 -15.00
C ALA A 386 -9.39 -19.00 -14.48
N VAL A 387 -10.38 -18.09 -14.53
CA VAL A 387 -10.28 -16.73 -14.00
C VAL A 387 -9.99 -16.74 -12.50
N GLY A 388 -10.72 -17.56 -11.76
CA GLY A 388 -10.56 -17.71 -10.32
C GLY A 388 -9.16 -18.13 -9.94
N SER A 389 -8.64 -19.21 -10.55
CA SER A 389 -7.29 -19.71 -10.26
C SER A 389 -6.19 -18.71 -10.66
N ALA A 390 -6.32 -18.04 -11.82
CA ALA A 390 -5.36 -17.02 -12.23
C ALA A 390 -5.30 -15.88 -11.21
N TYR A 391 -6.48 -15.37 -10.81
CA TYR A 391 -6.56 -14.31 -9.81
C TYR A 391 -5.96 -14.74 -8.46
N THR A 392 -6.25 -15.96 -7.98
CA THR A 392 -5.66 -16.50 -6.75
C THR A 392 -4.13 -16.53 -6.79
N TRP A 393 -3.50 -16.99 -7.89
CA TRP A 393 -2.03 -17.05 -8.00
C TRP A 393 -1.39 -15.67 -7.87
N ASN A 394 -1.92 -14.68 -8.57
CA ASN A 394 -1.45 -13.30 -8.45
C ASN A 394 -1.66 -12.76 -7.05
N THR A 395 -2.86 -12.90 -6.51
CA THR A 395 -3.21 -12.33 -5.21
C THR A 395 -2.39 -12.94 -4.07
N VAL A 396 -2.10 -14.25 -4.11
CA VAL A 396 -1.16 -14.89 -3.16
C VAL A 396 0.24 -14.30 -3.29
N GLY A 397 0.74 -14.17 -4.52
CA GLY A 397 2.03 -13.53 -4.78
C GLY A 397 2.06 -12.09 -4.24
N SER A 398 1.02 -11.31 -4.53
CA SER A 398 0.85 -9.94 -4.04
C SER A 398 0.85 -9.86 -2.51
N ILE A 399 0.10 -10.69 -1.80
CA ILE A 399 0.10 -10.72 -0.32
C ILE A 399 1.50 -10.98 0.22
N LEU A 400 2.19 -11.99 -0.33
CA LEU A 400 3.55 -12.32 0.07
C LEU A 400 4.52 -11.15 -0.22
N GLY A 401 4.33 -10.46 -1.36
CA GLY A 401 5.12 -9.29 -1.73
C GLY A 401 4.87 -8.11 -0.78
N THR A 402 3.62 -7.85 -0.43
CA THR A 402 3.22 -6.79 0.50
C THR A 402 3.88 -7.01 1.86
N LEU A 403 3.78 -8.22 2.41
CA LEU A 403 4.40 -8.59 3.68
C LEU A 403 5.94 -8.54 3.60
N ALA A 404 6.52 -9.07 2.52
CA ALA A 404 7.98 -9.13 2.38
C ALA A 404 8.61 -7.73 2.22
N ALA A 405 7.98 -6.80 1.49
CA ALA A 405 8.48 -5.43 1.39
C ALA A 405 8.54 -4.75 2.77
N GLY A 406 7.41 -4.74 3.48
CA GLY A 406 7.29 -4.00 4.74
C GLY A 406 8.11 -4.59 5.89
N PHE A 407 8.13 -5.93 6.01
CA PHE A 407 8.71 -6.61 7.17
C PHE A 407 10.10 -7.20 6.95
N VAL A 408 10.48 -7.47 5.71
CA VAL A 408 11.75 -8.16 5.41
C VAL A 408 12.68 -7.24 4.67
N PHE A 409 12.35 -6.85 3.44
CA PHE A 409 13.32 -6.21 2.54
C PHE A 409 13.62 -4.76 2.90
N ILE A 410 12.63 -3.93 3.22
CA ILE A 410 12.88 -2.53 3.58
C ILE A 410 13.70 -2.44 4.89
N PRO A 411 13.33 -3.16 5.98
CA PRO A 411 14.14 -3.17 7.19
C PRO A 411 15.53 -3.79 6.99
N LEU A 412 15.64 -4.91 6.26
CA LEU A 412 16.91 -5.62 6.05
C LEU A 412 17.90 -4.82 5.21
N PHE A 413 17.43 -4.21 4.12
CA PHE A 413 18.30 -3.39 3.27
C PHE A 413 18.59 -2.02 3.88
N GLY A 414 17.75 -1.57 4.82
CA GLY A 414 17.79 -0.23 5.41
C GLY A 414 17.59 0.89 4.38
N ARG A 415 17.15 0.54 3.15
CA ARG A 415 17.09 1.43 1.99
C ARG A 415 15.99 0.99 1.03
N VAL A 416 15.11 1.91 0.69
CA VAL A 416 13.95 1.68 -0.20
C VAL A 416 14.37 1.26 -1.61
N PHE A 417 15.44 1.84 -2.17
CA PHE A 417 15.81 1.58 -3.57
C PHE A 417 16.26 0.14 -3.85
N TRP A 418 16.85 -0.57 -2.88
CA TRP A 418 17.21 -1.98 -3.07
C TRP A 418 15.98 -2.86 -3.23
N THR A 419 14.89 -2.52 -2.53
CA THR A 419 13.59 -3.19 -2.71
C THR A 419 13.02 -2.93 -4.10
N LEU A 420 13.22 -1.73 -4.66
CA LEU A 420 12.83 -1.42 -6.05
C LEU A 420 13.62 -2.24 -7.06
N TYR A 421 14.94 -2.33 -6.90
CA TYR A 421 15.78 -3.17 -7.77
C TYR A 421 15.44 -4.65 -7.67
N LEU A 422 15.11 -5.14 -6.47
CA LEU A 422 14.66 -6.52 -6.28
C LEU A 422 13.37 -6.80 -7.05
N GLY A 423 12.35 -5.93 -6.92
CA GLY A 423 11.10 -6.06 -7.68
C GLY A 423 11.34 -6.06 -9.20
N ALA A 424 12.13 -5.10 -9.70
CA ALA A 424 12.49 -5.04 -11.12
C ALA A 424 13.26 -6.28 -11.59
N GLY A 425 14.20 -6.78 -10.78
CA GLY A 425 14.99 -7.97 -11.06
C GLY A 425 14.16 -9.26 -11.10
N LEU A 426 13.20 -9.42 -10.19
CA LEU A 426 12.27 -10.56 -10.19
C LEU A 426 11.38 -10.56 -11.44
N SER A 427 10.84 -9.40 -11.81
CA SER A 427 10.06 -9.24 -13.04
C SER A 427 10.91 -9.51 -14.28
N LEU A 428 12.16 -9.01 -14.32
CA LEU A 428 13.09 -9.27 -15.42
C LEU A 428 13.42 -10.76 -15.55
N ALA A 429 13.76 -11.42 -14.45
CA ALA A 429 14.05 -12.86 -14.44
C ALA A 429 12.85 -13.67 -14.96
N MET A 430 11.64 -13.34 -14.50
CA MET A 430 10.44 -14.04 -14.95
C MET A 430 10.09 -13.77 -16.41
N ALA A 431 10.32 -12.54 -16.89
CA ALA A 431 10.16 -12.19 -18.30
C ALA A 431 11.08 -13.03 -19.20
N LEU A 432 12.35 -13.18 -18.81
CA LEU A 432 13.33 -13.99 -19.55
C LEU A 432 12.91 -15.46 -19.59
N VAL A 433 12.49 -16.04 -18.46
CA VAL A 433 12.00 -17.41 -18.42
C VAL A 433 10.82 -17.60 -19.39
N LEU A 434 9.85 -16.68 -19.38
CA LEU A 434 8.69 -16.74 -20.28
C LEU A 434 9.08 -16.58 -21.76
N LEU A 435 9.94 -15.61 -22.10
CA LEU A 435 10.39 -15.38 -23.47
C LEU A 435 11.14 -16.58 -24.03
N LEU A 436 12.11 -17.11 -23.27
CA LEU A 436 12.94 -18.24 -23.70
C LEU A 436 12.12 -19.54 -23.82
N ALA A 437 11.13 -19.74 -22.94
CA ALA A 437 10.22 -20.87 -23.03
C ALA A 437 9.25 -20.78 -24.22
N SER A 438 8.95 -19.56 -24.68
CA SER A 438 8.03 -19.30 -25.80
C SER A 438 8.69 -19.33 -27.17
N LEU A 439 10.04 -19.35 -27.23
CA LEU A 439 10.82 -19.36 -28.46
C LEU A 439 11.33 -20.78 -28.80
N PRO A 440 11.24 -21.21 -30.08
CA PRO A 440 11.74 -22.52 -30.54
C PRO A 440 13.26 -22.50 -30.77
N LEU A 441 14.03 -22.06 -29.77
CA LEU A 441 15.49 -21.96 -29.83
C LEU A 441 16.17 -23.14 -29.12
N ALA A 442 17.34 -23.56 -29.61
CA ALA A 442 18.21 -24.51 -28.91
C ALA A 442 18.80 -23.90 -27.62
N LEU A 443 19.18 -24.73 -26.64
CA LEU A 443 19.67 -24.30 -25.33
C LEU A 443 20.81 -23.24 -25.36
N PRO A 444 21.88 -23.38 -26.18
CA PRO A 444 22.94 -22.37 -26.22
C PRO A 444 22.45 -21.02 -26.78
N LEU A 445 21.55 -21.04 -27.78
CA LEU A 445 20.93 -19.84 -28.34
C LEU A 445 19.99 -19.17 -27.34
N ARG A 446 19.31 -19.95 -26.48
CA ARG A 446 18.51 -19.41 -25.37
C ARG A 446 19.38 -18.69 -24.34
N ALA A 447 20.52 -19.27 -23.97
CA ALA A 447 21.46 -18.63 -23.04
C ALA A 447 22.01 -17.32 -23.63
N ALA A 448 22.40 -17.32 -24.90
CA ALA A 448 22.86 -16.11 -25.59
C ALA A 448 21.76 -15.04 -25.68
N ALA A 449 20.52 -15.42 -26.01
CA ALA A 449 19.39 -14.49 -26.05
C ALA A 449 19.06 -13.93 -24.65
N ALA A 450 19.14 -14.75 -23.61
CA ALA A 450 18.96 -14.32 -22.23
C ALA A 450 20.01 -13.28 -21.83
N LEU A 451 21.28 -13.56 -22.12
CA LEU A 451 22.39 -12.63 -21.86
C LEU A 451 22.22 -11.33 -22.65
N GLY A 452 21.84 -11.41 -23.93
CA GLY A 452 21.59 -10.23 -24.76
C GLY A 452 20.45 -9.36 -24.24
N LEU A 453 19.34 -9.97 -23.80
CA LEU A 453 18.20 -9.25 -23.22
C LEU A 453 18.52 -8.66 -21.83
N CYS A 454 19.24 -9.40 -20.99
CA CYS A 454 19.77 -8.87 -19.72
C CYS A 454 20.67 -7.66 -19.97
N ALA A 455 21.61 -7.78 -20.91
CA ALA A 455 22.53 -6.70 -21.26
C ALA A 455 21.76 -5.49 -21.81
N ALA A 456 20.76 -5.71 -22.67
CA ALA A 456 19.91 -4.64 -23.19
C ALA A 456 19.12 -3.91 -22.10
N ALA A 457 18.71 -4.61 -21.03
CA ALA A 457 18.03 -4.02 -19.89
C ALA A 457 18.99 -3.30 -18.92
N LEU A 458 20.14 -3.89 -18.64
CA LEU A 458 21.04 -3.44 -17.56
C LEU A 458 22.14 -2.48 -18.01
N LEU A 459 22.73 -2.67 -19.19
CA LEU A 459 23.83 -1.82 -19.67
C LEU A 459 23.43 -0.34 -19.78
N PRO A 460 22.27 0.01 -20.35
CA PRO A 460 21.83 1.40 -20.38
C PRO A 460 21.54 1.98 -18.99
N HIS A 461 21.32 1.12 -17.98
CA HIS A 461 21.03 1.51 -16.61
C HIS A 461 22.29 1.70 -15.76
N LEU A 462 23.44 1.12 -16.15
CA LEU A 462 24.71 1.24 -15.42
C LEU A 462 25.10 2.71 -15.08
N PRO A 463 24.97 3.69 -16.00
CA PRO A 463 25.26 5.10 -15.70
C PRO A 463 24.29 5.73 -14.69
N PHE A 464 23.17 5.05 -14.41
CA PHE A 464 22.10 5.47 -13.52
C PHE A 464 22.04 4.66 -12.21
N LEU A 465 23.12 3.96 -11.85
CA LEU A 465 23.26 3.32 -10.54
C LEU A 465 23.51 4.34 -9.41
N PRO A 466 23.00 4.11 -8.18
CA PRO A 466 23.14 5.04 -7.05
C PRO A 466 24.60 5.44 -6.79
N HIS A 467 24.85 6.64 -6.27
CA HIS A 467 26.21 7.17 -6.00
C HIS A 467 27.12 6.19 -5.24
N GLU A 468 26.51 5.41 -4.35
CA GLU A 468 27.21 4.46 -3.49
C GLU A 468 27.57 3.14 -4.19
N VAL A 469 27.08 2.92 -5.41
CA VAL A 469 27.30 1.72 -6.22
C VAL A 469 28.26 2.04 -7.36
N LEU A 470 29.36 1.29 -7.43
CA LEU A 470 30.34 1.35 -8.54
C LEU A 470 30.96 2.74 -8.78
N GLY A 471 31.04 3.61 -7.76
CA GLY A 471 31.67 4.92 -7.87
C GLY A 471 30.92 5.91 -8.76
N SER A 472 29.60 5.71 -8.95
CA SER A 472 28.74 6.62 -9.70
C SER A 472 28.81 8.05 -9.14
N THR A 473 28.92 9.05 -10.02
CA THR A 473 28.98 10.48 -9.64
C THR A 473 27.59 11.11 -9.46
N ARG A 474 26.53 10.32 -9.63
CA ARG A 474 25.15 10.82 -9.59
C ARG A 474 24.60 10.82 -8.17
N HIS A 475 24.09 11.95 -7.71
CA HIS A 475 23.64 12.15 -6.33
C HIS A 475 22.20 11.68 -6.01
N TYR A 476 21.49 10.98 -6.91
CA TYR A 476 20.16 10.46 -6.55
C TYR A 476 20.23 9.37 -5.47
N TRP A 477 19.18 9.28 -4.65
CA TRP A 477 19.14 8.44 -3.44
C TRP A 477 20.17 8.79 -2.34
N HIS A 478 20.85 9.95 -2.42
CA HIS A 478 21.77 10.38 -1.37
C HIS A 478 21.03 10.67 -0.06
N LYS A 479 21.50 10.15 1.08
CA LYS A 479 20.84 10.26 2.39
C LYS A 479 20.54 11.70 2.79
N SER A 480 21.48 12.63 2.57
CA SER A 480 21.27 14.05 2.86
C SER A 480 20.09 14.65 2.06
N LEU A 481 19.85 14.19 0.83
CA LEU A 481 18.71 14.64 0.01
C LEU A 481 17.41 13.96 0.45
N LEU A 482 17.43 12.65 0.72
CA LEU A 482 16.24 11.90 1.16
C LEU A 482 15.79 12.29 2.57
N SER A 483 16.72 12.75 3.41
CA SER A 483 16.41 13.32 4.72
C SER A 483 15.79 14.71 4.65
N LEU A 484 15.66 15.32 3.46
CA LEU A 484 14.87 16.54 3.28
C LEU A 484 13.45 16.15 2.90
N GLY A 485 12.50 16.42 3.78
CA GLY A 485 11.09 16.17 3.53
C GLY A 485 10.45 17.35 2.83
N ALA A 486 9.21 17.17 2.36
CA ALA A 486 8.49 18.23 1.64
C ALA A 486 8.42 19.56 2.42
N TYR A 487 8.42 19.50 3.76
CA TYR A 487 8.37 20.65 4.67
C TYR A 487 9.50 21.67 4.47
N ALA A 488 10.73 21.21 4.21
CA ALA A 488 11.86 22.11 3.98
C ALA A 488 11.63 23.04 2.77
N TYR A 489 10.78 22.61 1.83
CA TYR A 489 10.47 23.33 0.60
C TYR A 489 9.34 24.36 0.79
N TYR A 490 8.45 24.16 1.77
CA TYR A 490 7.43 25.14 2.16
C TYR A 490 8.03 26.30 2.98
N ALA A 491 8.97 26.04 3.89
CA ALA A 491 9.52 27.09 4.75
C ALA A 491 10.40 28.10 3.97
N GLY A 492 11.17 27.66 2.98
CA GLY A 492 12.07 28.53 2.21
C GLY A 492 11.35 29.55 1.32
N SER A 493 10.17 29.20 0.82
CA SER A 493 9.41 30.02 -0.15
C SER A 493 8.48 31.05 0.53
N TYR A 494 8.08 30.84 1.79
CA TYR A 494 7.23 31.79 2.52
C TYR A 494 8.00 32.89 3.25
N TYR A 495 9.24 32.63 3.71
CA TYR A 495 9.97 33.52 4.64
C TYR A 495 11.21 34.20 4.05
N THR A 496 11.59 33.88 2.81
CA THR A 496 12.79 34.47 2.19
C THR A 496 12.40 35.28 0.95
N PRO A 497 12.90 36.53 0.77
CA PRO A 497 12.75 37.26 -0.49
C PRO A 497 13.23 36.40 -1.65
N LYS A 498 12.50 36.40 -2.78
CA LYS A 498 12.75 35.57 -3.99
C LYS A 498 14.27 35.42 -4.21
N ARG A 499 14.84 34.29 -3.83
CA ARG A 499 16.24 33.96 -4.14
C ARG A 499 16.36 33.86 -5.66
N GLU A 500 17.53 34.23 -6.20
CA GLU A 500 17.90 33.79 -7.54
C GLU A 500 17.71 32.28 -7.62
N VAL A 501 17.05 31.81 -8.69
CA VAL A 501 16.82 30.38 -8.92
C VAL A 501 18.18 29.72 -9.16
N ILE A 502 18.78 29.20 -8.10
CA ILE A 502 20.04 28.45 -8.19
C ILE A 502 19.85 27.21 -9.06
N SER A 503 20.93 26.80 -9.74
CA SER A 503 20.93 25.58 -10.55
C SER A 503 20.63 24.35 -9.68
N LYS A 504 20.08 23.29 -10.29
CA LYS A 504 19.75 22.04 -9.58
C LYS A 504 21.02 21.45 -8.96
N GLU A 505 22.11 21.49 -9.71
CA GLU A 505 23.42 20.99 -9.35
C GLU A 505 23.99 21.76 -8.15
N THR A 506 23.87 23.10 -8.17
CA THR A 506 24.28 23.95 -7.04
C THR A 506 23.46 23.66 -5.79
N TYR A 507 22.15 23.44 -5.92
CA TYR A 507 21.28 23.09 -4.80
C TYR A 507 21.68 21.75 -4.18
N ILE A 508 21.78 20.71 -5.01
CA ILE A 508 22.16 19.36 -4.57
C ILE A 508 23.51 19.39 -3.86
N LYS A 509 24.52 20.01 -4.48
CA LYS A 509 25.86 20.14 -3.93
C LYS A 509 25.83 20.89 -2.60
N GLY A 510 25.09 22.00 -2.53
CA GLY A 510 24.92 22.77 -1.30
C GLY A 510 24.28 21.96 -0.17
N VAL A 511 23.24 21.17 -0.44
CA VAL A 511 22.63 20.30 0.58
C VAL A 511 23.61 19.26 1.08
N ILE A 512 24.28 18.57 0.16
CA ILE A 512 25.20 17.47 0.48
C ILE A 512 26.39 17.99 1.28
N GLU A 513 27.01 19.08 0.83
CA GLU A 513 28.16 19.66 1.52
C GLU A 513 27.76 20.26 2.87
N ASN A 514 26.57 20.86 2.98
CA ASN A 514 26.17 21.55 4.20
C ASN A 514 25.51 20.65 5.24
N ASN A 515 25.19 19.38 4.94
CA ASN A 515 24.52 18.45 5.87
C ASN A 515 25.24 17.10 5.93
N THR A 516 25.90 16.84 7.04
CA THR A 516 26.44 15.52 7.39
C THR A 516 25.35 14.69 8.08
N VAL A 517 25.06 13.50 7.57
CA VAL A 517 24.08 12.58 8.21
C VAL A 517 24.80 11.78 9.29
N LEU A 518 24.51 12.07 10.56
CA LEU A 518 25.09 11.39 11.72
C LEU A 518 24.45 10.02 11.96
N ALA A 519 23.12 9.95 11.82
CA ALA A 519 22.34 8.72 11.89
C ALA A 519 21.23 8.72 10.85
N TYR A 520 20.92 7.55 10.30
CA TYR A 520 19.76 7.34 9.43
C TYR A 520 19.21 5.95 9.66
N LYS A 521 17.91 5.85 9.98
CA LYS A 521 17.21 4.59 10.17
C LYS A 521 15.92 4.64 9.35
N GLU A 522 15.78 3.69 8.43
CA GLU A 522 14.52 3.47 7.69
C GLU A 522 13.58 2.68 8.59
N GLY A 523 12.82 3.39 9.42
CA GLY A 523 11.90 2.81 10.39
C GLY A 523 10.64 2.21 9.75
N ILE A 524 9.91 1.43 10.54
CA ILE A 524 8.62 0.86 10.13
C ILE A 524 7.60 1.99 9.94
N HIS A 525 7.62 2.99 10.84
CA HIS A 525 6.67 4.11 10.84
C HIS A 525 7.15 5.26 9.98
N ALA A 526 8.41 5.66 10.11
CA ALA A 526 8.99 6.75 9.35
C ALA A 526 10.52 6.61 9.22
N PRO A 527 11.13 7.19 8.17
CA PRO A 527 12.57 7.38 8.18
C PRO A 527 12.94 8.47 9.19
N VAL A 528 13.91 8.16 10.05
CA VAL A 528 14.47 9.08 11.04
C VAL A 528 15.92 9.34 10.68
N ALA A 529 16.29 10.62 10.57
CA ALA A 529 17.64 11.06 10.29
C ALA A 529 18.09 12.08 11.33
N VAL A 530 19.30 11.93 11.85
CA VAL A 530 19.99 12.98 12.62
C VAL A 530 21.06 13.57 11.71
N VAL A 531 21.00 14.87 11.52
CA VAL A 531 21.92 15.60 10.64
C VAL A 531 22.64 16.68 11.41
N GLN A 532 23.87 16.95 11.02
CA GLN A 532 24.65 18.08 11.49
C GLN A 532 24.99 19.00 10.33
N ASN A 533 24.77 20.30 10.50
CA ASN A 533 25.16 21.27 9.47
C ASN A 533 26.60 21.77 9.66
N LYS A 534 27.14 22.50 8.68
CA LYS A 534 28.50 23.09 8.76
C LYS A 534 28.74 24.02 9.95
N LYS A 535 27.68 24.59 10.54
CA LYS A 535 27.79 25.43 11.75
C LYS A 535 27.89 24.60 13.03
N GLY A 536 27.72 23.28 12.95
CA GLY A 536 27.71 22.38 14.09
C GLY A 536 26.32 22.18 14.71
N GLU A 537 25.27 22.78 14.13
CA GLU A 537 23.88 22.58 14.60
C GLU A 537 23.42 21.17 14.26
N ILE A 538 22.77 20.50 15.21
CA ILE A 538 22.23 19.15 15.06
C ILE A 538 20.72 19.25 14.91
N ALA A 539 20.13 18.48 14.01
CA ALA A 539 18.69 18.39 13.83
C ALA A 539 18.24 16.95 13.66
N MET A 540 17.17 16.57 14.37
CA MET A 540 16.44 15.33 14.13
C MET A 540 15.34 15.60 13.11
N ARG A 541 15.28 14.76 12.08
CA ARG A 541 14.28 14.81 11.03
C ARG A 541 13.48 13.52 10.99
N ILE A 542 12.16 13.63 11.12
CA ILE A 542 11.21 12.52 10.96
C ILE A 542 10.45 12.72 9.66
N SER A 543 10.52 11.76 8.74
CA SER A 543 10.02 11.93 7.35
C SER A 543 10.51 13.22 6.69
N GLY A 544 11.72 13.64 7.08
CA GLY A 544 12.40 14.82 6.57
C GLY A 544 11.89 16.19 7.09
N LYS A 545 10.92 16.21 8.02
CA LYS A 545 10.58 17.42 8.81
C LYS A 545 11.47 17.47 10.06
N VAL A 546 12.02 18.65 10.37
CA VAL A 546 12.78 18.87 11.62
C VAL A 546 11.81 18.86 12.81
N GLU A 547 12.07 17.99 13.78
CA GLU A 547 11.26 17.86 15.00
C GLU A 547 11.98 18.33 16.27
N ALA A 548 13.32 18.40 16.23
CA ALA A 548 14.13 18.96 17.30
C ALA A 548 15.47 19.43 16.74
N SER A 549 15.98 20.57 17.20
CA SER A 549 17.31 21.05 16.82
C SER A 549 18.11 21.67 17.96
N LEU A 550 19.43 21.47 17.90
CA LEU A 550 20.40 21.98 18.87
C LEU A 550 21.37 22.93 18.18
N ALA A 551 21.66 24.03 18.87
CA ALA A 551 22.77 24.90 18.54
C ALA A 551 24.12 24.18 18.82
N PRO A 552 25.23 24.69 18.27
CA PRO A 552 26.55 24.10 18.50
C PRO A 552 26.85 24.02 20.01
N GLY A 553 27.35 22.86 20.46
CA GLY A 553 27.60 22.63 21.89
C GLY A 553 26.38 22.22 22.71
N GLY A 554 25.28 21.79 22.07
CA GLY A 554 24.14 21.15 22.76
C GLY A 554 23.07 22.12 23.29
N ALA A 555 23.26 23.43 23.11
CA ALA A 555 22.29 24.44 23.55
C ALA A 555 20.99 24.40 22.73
N TYR A 556 19.91 24.92 23.31
CA TYR A 556 18.60 24.98 22.64
C TYR A 556 18.63 25.94 21.44
N ASN A 557 18.07 25.49 20.32
CA ASN A 557 17.79 26.34 19.17
C ASN A 557 16.38 26.96 19.31
N THR A 558 15.99 27.82 18.36
CA THR A 558 14.73 28.59 18.41
C THR A 558 13.46 27.74 18.36
N ASP A 559 13.55 26.49 17.91
CA ASP A 559 12.42 25.57 17.88
C ASP A 559 12.15 24.93 19.24
N LEU A 560 13.13 24.69 20.12
CA LEU A 560 12.89 23.93 21.36
C LEU A 560 12.09 24.63 22.48
N PRO A 561 12.04 25.98 22.62
CA PRO A 561 11.31 26.63 23.70
C PRO A 561 9.83 26.23 23.81
N HIS A 562 9.13 25.95 22.71
CA HIS A 562 7.73 25.49 22.79
C HIS A 562 7.61 24.09 23.40
N GLN A 563 8.59 23.20 23.20
CA GLN A 563 8.62 21.86 23.79
C GLN A 563 8.86 21.95 25.31
N VAL A 564 9.75 22.84 25.73
CA VAL A 564 9.97 23.16 27.15
C VAL A 564 8.69 23.69 27.79
N MET A 565 8.01 24.65 27.14
CA MET A 565 6.74 25.18 27.64
C MET A 565 5.61 24.13 27.67
N ALA A 566 5.59 23.19 26.73
CA ALA A 566 4.64 22.08 26.74
C ALA A 566 4.81 21.15 27.96
N GLY A 567 6.00 21.12 28.56
CA GLY A 567 6.25 20.44 29.84
C GLY A 567 5.87 21.31 31.04
N HIS A 568 6.36 22.55 31.10
CA HIS A 568 6.14 23.42 32.27
C HIS A 568 4.69 23.86 32.46
N LEU A 569 4.01 24.28 31.39
CA LEU A 569 2.68 24.89 31.50
C LEU A 569 1.66 23.99 32.19
N PRO A 570 1.45 22.72 31.80
CA PRO A 570 0.48 21.88 32.49
C PRO A 570 0.91 21.54 33.93
N MET A 571 2.21 21.41 34.18
CA MET A 571 2.74 21.09 35.52
C MET A 571 2.59 22.23 36.52
N ILE A 572 2.64 23.49 36.06
CA ILE A 572 2.42 24.68 36.90
C ILE A 572 0.92 24.88 37.19
N LEU A 573 0.06 24.54 36.24
CA LEU A 573 -1.38 24.70 36.38
C LEU A 573 -2.02 23.64 37.29
N HIS A 574 -1.42 22.44 37.36
CA HIS A 574 -1.90 21.38 38.24
C HIS A 574 -1.28 21.52 39.65
N PRO A 575 -2.08 21.52 40.74
CA PRO A 575 -1.56 21.85 42.08
C PRO A 575 -0.63 20.78 42.68
N ASN A 576 -0.80 19.51 42.31
CA ASN A 576 0.04 18.41 42.80
C ASN A 576 0.02 17.18 41.86
N PRO A 577 0.63 17.27 40.66
CA PRO A 577 0.65 16.16 39.71
C PRO A 577 1.56 15.02 40.21
N ARG A 578 1.08 13.78 40.15
CA ARG A 578 1.83 12.57 40.54
C ARG A 578 2.09 11.65 39.35
N ASP A 579 1.09 11.40 38.52
CA ASP A 579 1.16 10.50 37.38
C ASP A 579 0.97 11.31 36.08
N VAL A 580 2.02 11.36 35.26
CA VAL A 580 2.08 12.24 34.09
C VAL A 580 2.27 11.42 32.81
N LEU A 581 1.61 11.85 31.75
CA LEU A 581 1.73 11.28 30.41
C LEU A 581 2.23 12.33 29.42
N THR A 582 3.23 11.99 28.61
CA THR A 582 3.64 12.78 27.44
C THR A 582 3.45 12.00 26.15
N LEU A 583 2.76 12.60 25.17
CA LEU A 583 2.50 12.02 23.85
C LEU A 583 3.37 12.69 22.78
N GLY A 584 4.15 11.89 22.06
CA GLY A 584 5.10 12.36 21.04
C GLY A 584 6.42 12.78 21.68
N LEU A 585 7.49 12.06 21.37
CA LEU A 585 8.79 12.27 22.00
C LEU A 585 9.63 13.32 21.26
N GLY A 586 9.78 13.17 19.94
CA GLY A 586 10.71 13.99 19.15
C GLY A 586 12.13 13.93 19.73
N GLY A 587 12.73 15.09 20.05
CA GLY A 587 14.03 15.15 20.75
C GLY A 587 13.98 14.80 22.25
N GLY A 588 12.79 14.59 22.81
CA GLY A 588 12.57 14.28 24.22
C GLY A 588 12.63 15.49 25.15
N VAL A 589 12.61 16.71 24.64
CA VAL A 589 12.77 17.93 25.45
C VAL A 589 11.60 18.11 26.42
N THR A 590 10.36 17.93 25.96
CA THR A 590 9.17 17.97 26.82
C THR A 590 9.28 16.94 27.94
N LEU A 591 9.65 15.69 27.61
CA LEU A 591 9.88 14.63 28.59
C LEU A 591 10.95 15.05 29.61
N GLY A 592 12.08 15.57 29.13
CA GLY A 592 13.15 16.10 29.99
C GLY A 592 12.69 17.21 30.92
N THR A 593 11.81 18.10 30.47
CA THR A 593 11.22 19.13 31.33
C THR A 593 10.35 18.53 32.43
N LEU A 594 9.59 17.47 32.13
CA LEU A 594 8.73 16.80 33.12
C LEU A 594 9.54 16.14 34.24
N THR A 595 10.76 15.66 33.98
CA THR A 595 11.62 15.04 35.01
C THR A 595 12.14 16.03 36.05
N LEU A 596 12.01 17.34 35.81
CA LEU A 596 12.37 18.39 36.76
C LEU A 596 11.34 18.56 37.89
N TYR A 597 10.15 17.97 37.75
CA TYR A 597 9.09 18.03 38.75
C TYR A 597 9.10 16.78 39.64
N PRO A 598 8.68 16.91 40.92
CA PRO A 598 8.66 15.80 41.88
C PRO A 598 7.46 14.87 41.67
N VAL A 599 7.36 14.26 40.48
CA VAL A 599 6.28 13.35 40.11
C VAL A 599 6.63 11.89 40.42
N ALA A 600 5.62 11.09 40.74
CA ALA A 600 5.78 9.68 41.07
C ALA A 600 6.10 8.84 39.82
N SER A 601 5.44 9.12 38.69
CA SER A 601 5.67 8.42 37.44
C SER A 601 5.44 9.30 36.21
N ILE A 602 6.21 9.04 35.15
CA ILE A 602 6.05 9.66 33.84
C ILE A 602 6.02 8.54 32.79
N ASP A 603 4.89 8.40 32.10
CA ASP A 603 4.80 7.56 30.91
C ASP A 603 5.10 8.43 29.67
N SER A 604 6.09 8.02 28.87
CA SER A 604 6.47 8.67 27.61
C SER A 604 6.08 7.80 26.44
N LEU A 605 5.16 8.28 25.62
CA LEU A 605 4.63 7.53 24.48
C LEU A 605 5.20 8.05 23.18
N GLU A 606 5.79 7.13 22.42
CA GLU A 606 6.32 7.37 21.09
C GLU A 606 5.95 6.18 20.20
N ILE A 607 5.45 6.45 18.99
CA ILE A 607 5.01 5.40 18.08
C ILE A 607 6.20 4.70 17.42
N ALA A 608 7.34 5.37 17.33
CA ALA A 608 8.49 4.93 16.57
C ALA A 608 9.72 4.71 17.47
N GLN A 609 10.15 3.45 17.64
CA GLN A 609 11.35 3.12 18.41
C GLN A 609 12.60 3.85 17.91
N GLU A 610 12.72 4.04 16.59
CA GLU A 610 13.81 4.79 15.97
C GLU A 610 13.92 6.26 16.43
N VAL A 611 12.82 6.87 16.87
CA VAL A 611 12.81 8.23 17.44
C VAL A 611 13.36 8.21 18.86
N ILE A 612 12.96 7.21 19.66
CA ILE A 612 13.48 7.01 21.02
C ILE A 612 14.99 6.81 21.01
N ASP A 613 15.49 5.95 20.11
CA ASP A 613 16.91 5.68 19.94
C ASP A 613 17.66 6.98 19.58
N ALA A 614 17.18 7.72 18.58
CA ALA A 614 17.82 8.96 18.14
C ALA A 614 17.79 10.07 19.19
N ALA A 615 16.70 10.19 19.96
CA ALA A 615 16.59 11.16 21.05
C ALA A 615 17.55 10.84 22.20
N ARG A 616 17.70 9.56 22.53
CA ARG A 616 18.64 9.09 23.57
C ARG A 616 20.08 9.37 23.18
N ASP A 617 20.45 9.03 21.95
CA ASP A 617 21.84 9.05 21.50
C ASP A 617 22.35 10.47 21.17
N TYR A 618 21.48 11.36 20.69
CA TYR A 618 21.89 12.69 20.18
C TYR A 618 21.31 13.88 20.94
N PHE A 619 20.27 13.70 21.75
CA PHE A 619 19.58 14.78 22.46
C PHE A 619 19.63 14.62 23.99
N GLY A 620 20.49 13.74 24.51
CA GLY A 620 20.60 13.43 25.94
C GLY A 620 20.83 14.65 26.85
N GLU A 621 21.63 15.63 26.40
CA GLU A 621 21.82 16.88 27.15
C GLU A 621 20.54 17.72 27.18
N ALA A 622 19.87 17.84 26.03
CA ALA A 622 18.69 18.66 25.86
C ALA A 622 17.46 18.11 26.58
N ASN A 623 17.37 16.79 26.74
CA ASN A 623 16.31 16.10 27.46
C ASN A 623 16.70 15.68 28.89
N HIS A 624 17.79 16.22 29.44
CA HIS A 624 18.26 15.95 30.81
C HIS A 624 18.50 14.46 31.11
N GLY A 625 18.83 13.66 30.08
CA GLY A 625 19.03 12.22 30.22
C GLY A 625 17.74 11.46 30.56
N ALA A 626 16.56 12.00 30.27
CA ALA A 626 15.28 11.39 30.66
C ALA A 626 15.04 9.99 30.06
N LEU A 627 15.74 9.66 28.98
CA LEU A 627 15.66 8.34 28.34
C LEU A 627 16.67 7.34 28.93
N ASP A 628 17.60 7.78 29.77
CA ASP A 628 18.59 6.95 30.46
C ASP A 628 18.01 6.43 31.78
N ALA A 629 17.62 5.16 31.78
CA ALA A 629 17.04 4.49 32.95
C ALA A 629 18.00 4.41 34.16
N THR A 630 19.31 4.63 33.95
CA THR A 630 20.28 4.70 35.05
C THR A 630 20.25 6.07 35.75
N LYS A 631 19.83 7.12 35.04
CA LYS A 631 19.74 8.50 35.55
C LYS A 631 18.35 8.83 36.08
N VAL A 632 17.31 8.46 35.35
CA VAL A 632 15.92 8.79 35.68
C VAL A 632 15.10 7.50 35.81
N LYS A 633 14.68 7.18 37.04
CA LYS A 633 14.02 5.90 37.36
C LYS A 633 12.50 5.94 37.29
N ASN A 634 11.89 7.12 37.34
CA ASN A 634 10.44 7.31 37.31
C ASN A 634 9.88 7.53 35.89
N VAL A 635 10.72 7.39 34.85
CA VAL A 635 10.28 7.46 33.45
C VAL A 635 10.11 6.06 32.88
N ARG A 636 8.95 5.83 32.26
CA ARG A 636 8.64 4.63 31.51
C ARG A 636 8.38 4.99 30.05
N ASN A 637 9.20 4.46 29.15
CA ASN A 637 8.98 4.62 27.70
C ASN A 637 8.05 3.53 27.19
N VAL A 638 6.98 3.92 26.50
CA VAL A 638 5.99 3.03 25.91
C VAL A 638 5.99 3.24 24.40
N VAL A 639 6.36 2.20 23.65
CA VAL A 639 6.32 2.23 22.18
C VAL A 639 4.92 1.87 21.71
N GLY A 640 4.27 2.78 21.01
CA GLY A 640 3.03 2.48 20.30
C GLY A 640 2.06 3.65 20.17
N ASP A 641 0.87 3.31 19.71
CA ASP A 641 -0.17 4.28 19.37
C ASP A 641 -0.81 4.93 20.61
N GLY A 642 -0.74 6.26 20.69
CA GLY A 642 -1.24 7.03 21.83
C GLY A 642 -2.75 6.96 22.03
N ARG A 643 -3.53 6.83 20.96
CA ARG A 643 -4.99 6.70 21.05
C ARG A 643 -5.37 5.35 21.65
N ASN A 644 -4.75 4.28 21.18
CA ASN A 644 -4.93 2.96 21.76
C ASN A 644 -4.51 2.90 23.22
N HIS A 645 -3.39 3.52 23.58
CA HIS A 645 -2.94 3.55 24.97
C HIS A 645 -3.99 4.25 25.85
N LEU A 646 -4.44 5.44 25.46
CA LEU A 646 -5.45 6.18 26.20
C LEU A 646 -6.81 5.45 26.29
N GLU A 647 -7.19 4.70 25.25
CA GLU A 647 -8.46 3.97 25.24
C GLU A 647 -8.43 2.71 26.13
N TYR A 648 -7.29 2.01 26.19
CA TYR A 648 -7.22 0.69 26.82
C TYR A 648 -6.44 0.64 28.14
N THR A 649 -5.63 1.66 28.44
CA THR A 649 -4.87 1.71 29.70
C THR A 649 -5.79 1.75 30.91
N PRO A 650 -5.49 0.99 31.98
CA PRO A 650 -6.20 1.12 33.24
C PRO A 650 -5.73 2.33 34.06
N ARG A 651 -4.64 3.00 33.64
CA ARG A 651 -4.06 4.14 34.35
C ARG A 651 -4.88 5.41 34.11
N SER A 652 -4.97 6.25 35.13
CA SER A 652 -5.39 7.64 35.00
C SER A 652 -4.18 8.53 35.22
N TYR A 653 -4.12 9.66 34.51
CA TYR A 653 -3.02 10.60 34.60
C TYR A 653 -3.56 11.94 35.10
N ASP A 654 -2.83 12.57 36.01
CA ASP A 654 -3.14 13.90 36.53
C ASP A 654 -2.88 14.96 35.46
N VAL A 655 -1.84 14.74 34.65
CA VAL A 655 -1.43 15.61 33.56
C VAL A 655 -1.18 14.78 32.30
N ILE A 656 -1.77 15.20 31.19
CA ILE A 656 -1.46 14.70 29.86
C ILE A 656 -0.95 15.88 29.03
N THR A 657 0.29 15.80 28.58
CA THR A 657 0.85 16.73 27.59
C THR A 657 1.02 16.03 26.25
N SER A 658 0.84 16.79 25.16
CA SER A 658 0.97 16.27 23.80
C SER A 658 1.80 17.25 23.00
N VAL A 659 2.79 16.74 22.28
CA VAL A 659 3.56 17.48 21.29
C VAL A 659 3.08 17.04 19.90
N PRO A 660 1.91 17.52 19.42
CA PRO A 660 1.40 17.12 18.14
C PRO A 660 2.33 17.59 17.02
N SER A 661 2.42 16.82 15.94
CA SER A 661 3.14 17.26 14.75
C SER A 661 2.53 18.56 14.21
N ASN A 662 3.36 19.57 13.95
CA ASN A 662 2.91 20.85 13.37
C ASN A 662 2.02 20.65 12.12
N PRO A 663 0.85 21.30 12.03
CA PRO A 663 -0.01 21.21 10.85
C PRO A 663 0.56 22.09 9.73
N TRP A 664 1.32 21.50 8.80
CA TRP A 664 1.93 22.22 7.68
C TRP A 664 1.31 21.93 6.31
N ILE A 665 0.52 20.86 6.17
CA ILE A 665 -0.38 20.60 5.02
C ILE A 665 -1.68 19.93 5.50
N ALA A 666 -2.74 20.05 4.70
CA ALA A 666 -4.01 19.39 4.98
C ALA A 666 -3.85 17.85 5.01
N GLY A 667 -4.48 17.20 6.00
CA GLY A 667 -4.46 15.75 6.16
C GLY A 667 -3.25 15.19 6.94
N ILE A 668 -2.41 16.05 7.53
CA ILE A 668 -1.42 15.66 8.56
C ILE A 668 -2.10 15.50 9.92
N GLY A 669 -1.58 14.59 10.75
CA GLY A 669 -2.11 14.32 12.08
C GLY A 669 -3.28 13.32 12.06
N ASN A 670 -3.27 12.38 11.13
CA ASN A 670 -4.26 11.29 11.10
C ASN A 670 -4.00 10.20 12.15
N LEU A 671 -2.83 10.25 12.82
CA LEU A 671 -2.41 9.37 13.92
C LEU A 671 -3.15 9.76 15.20
#